data_AF-A0A535YYJ9-F1
#
_entry.id   AF-A0A535YYJ9-F1
#
_cell.length_a   1.000
_cell.length_b   1.000
_cell.length_c   1.000
_cell.angle_alpha   90.00
_cell.angle_beta   90.00
_cell.angle_gamma   90.00
#
_symmetry.space_group_name_H-M   'P 1'
#
loop_
_entity.id
_entity.type
_entity.pdbx_description
1 polymer ?
#
loop_
_entity_poly.entity_id
_entity_poly.type
_entity_poly.pdbx_seq_one_letter_code
_entity_poly.pdbx_strand_id
1 'polypeptide(L)'
;MDGIDPEWPANVFEAVPIDHGVIRVIHPASGPAIRAYIRALTARDLTTINGYVIVGQATFVVDNQLADLRLFLIIGILLSLLAAGVLSWFVAGRALRPLDEMASTAEDIGRTQDLSRRLPAMAVDDEIGRLQRSFNQMLRQLEDAYLRLRSALSAQRRFVADASHELRTPLTTIRGNVGLLIKRDDITTEDRTAALHDIASESERMSRMVQDLLTLARADAGYHLEKFPLDLRPIVEDVSRQAQRLQPARQVELLDGQPSIVTGNADAIKQLLWILIDNAFKHTGDGGHMPPTTRREARASPSSFRLRQSLKEVLDEVHRPLIGAGQDHSRVAMQDPLAHDQVEGLPEFPPRGSAPEYATTHDYSSQDYSFPESPDAPSEPASMPPTAVPSFPHRPARSMATAMLAAGLVIGSIGGGAVGAVLANRHTANAVNSQTTAGTNAGIAAPAPSPGSYAAIYQQTKDGVVTITTQVSGRGFRSFSQAQGSGIEVDKQGDILTNAHVVDGASQVQVQFSNGQTTTGQVKGVDQSADLAVVQVSVSQDQLHPLATGNSDTLQVGDTALAIGTPFGLQGSFTAGIISGLNRTTTAPNGRALTGMIQTDAPINPGNSGGPLLDSRGALIGVNDSIDSPVEGNVGVGFSIPVNRATSLLKPLETGQAVQHPWLGISGETLTPTTASQLGINGANSGVLVVDVVANGPAAKAGLQASGQPDASDDVITAVDGHNLTTIDALTQYLDTKKVGDHVKLTVVRNGQKISVGVTLGNFQAQPSATP
;
A
#
# COMPACT_ATOMS: atom_id res chain seq x y z
N MET A 1 88.58 -18.48 -52.06
CA MET A 1 87.29 -18.46 -52.76
C MET A 1 87.56 -19.03 -54.12
N ASP A 2 87.27 -20.32 -54.31
CA ASP A 2 87.21 -20.89 -55.65
C ASP A 2 85.96 -20.37 -56.37
N GLY A 3 85.99 -20.42 -57.70
CA GLY A 3 85.04 -19.67 -58.52
C GLY A 3 83.60 -20.15 -58.42
N ILE A 4 82.75 -19.34 -57.77
CA ILE A 4 81.37 -19.13 -58.20
C ILE A 4 81.26 -17.62 -58.40
N ASP A 5 81.36 -17.17 -59.64
CA ASP A 5 80.81 -15.86 -60.01
C ASP A 5 79.30 -16.00 -59.82
N PRO A 6 78.64 -15.22 -58.93
CA PRO A 6 77.21 -15.38 -58.72
C PRO A 6 76.49 -15.00 -60.02
N GLU A 7 75.69 -15.91 -60.57
CA GLU A 7 74.87 -15.63 -61.75
C GLU A 7 73.87 -14.52 -61.42
N TRP A 8 74.25 -13.27 -61.70
CA TRP A 8 73.41 -12.09 -61.51
C TRP A 8 72.21 -12.21 -62.44
N PRO A 9 70.97 -12.32 -61.92
CA PRO A 9 69.79 -12.43 -62.77
C PRO A 9 69.71 -11.27 -63.76
N ALA A 10 69.43 -11.53 -65.04
CA ALA A 10 69.58 -10.51 -66.09
C ALA A 10 68.78 -9.22 -65.84
N ASN A 11 67.61 -9.34 -65.19
CA ASN A 11 66.76 -8.22 -64.77
C ASN A 11 67.38 -7.30 -63.69
N VAL A 12 68.52 -7.66 -63.09
CA VAL A 12 69.32 -6.79 -62.22
C VAL A 12 69.83 -5.57 -62.99
N PHE A 13 70.21 -5.74 -64.27
CA PHE A 13 70.81 -4.70 -65.11
C PHE A 13 69.80 -3.94 -65.97
N GLU A 14 68.57 -4.45 -66.12
CA GLU A 14 67.50 -3.79 -66.87
C GLU A 14 67.17 -2.40 -66.30
N ALA A 15 67.18 -1.39 -67.17
CA ALA A 15 66.90 0.01 -66.82
C ALA A 15 67.77 0.58 -65.68
N VAL A 16 69.07 0.25 -65.65
CA VAL A 16 70.08 1.01 -64.90
C VAL A 16 70.45 2.28 -65.71
N PRO A 17 70.26 3.50 -65.18
CA PRO A 17 70.61 4.73 -65.89
C PRO A 17 72.12 4.91 -66.09
N ILE A 18 72.47 5.75 -67.08
CA ILE A 18 73.86 6.05 -67.45
C ILE A 18 74.49 7.09 -66.52
N ASP A 19 73.70 8.06 -66.07
CA ASP A 19 74.12 9.20 -65.26
C ASP A 19 74.30 8.82 -63.78
N HIS A 20 73.36 8.07 -63.21
CA HIS A 20 73.33 7.70 -61.79
C HIS A 20 73.12 6.19 -61.55
N GLY A 21 73.71 5.67 -60.47
CA GLY A 21 73.53 4.28 -60.07
C GLY A 21 72.27 4.04 -59.23
N VAL A 22 71.75 2.82 -59.27
CA VAL A 22 70.49 2.38 -58.65
C VAL A 22 70.79 1.42 -57.50
N ILE A 23 70.02 1.52 -56.40
CA ILE A 23 70.01 0.51 -55.33
C ILE A 23 68.91 -0.52 -55.61
N ARG A 24 69.26 -1.81 -55.66
CA ARG A 24 68.30 -2.94 -55.75
C ARG A 24 68.57 -3.95 -54.64
N VAL A 25 67.54 -4.69 -54.22
CA VAL A 25 67.69 -5.87 -53.36
C VAL A 25 67.58 -7.11 -54.24
N ILE A 26 68.64 -7.90 -54.26
CA ILE A 26 68.84 -9.02 -55.18
C ILE A 26 68.83 -10.30 -54.37
N HIS A 27 68.07 -11.29 -54.83
CA HIS A 27 67.95 -12.60 -54.20
C HIS A 27 68.69 -13.61 -55.09
N PRO A 28 69.98 -13.92 -54.83
CA PRO A 28 70.73 -14.88 -55.64
C PRO A 28 70.14 -16.29 -55.47
N ALA A 29 70.25 -17.13 -56.50
CA ALA A 29 69.73 -18.50 -56.49
C ALA A 29 70.33 -19.37 -55.36
N SER A 30 71.54 -19.03 -54.91
CA SER A 30 72.17 -19.59 -53.71
C SER A 30 72.90 -18.49 -52.92
N GLY A 31 72.32 -18.07 -51.79
CA GLY A 31 72.93 -17.10 -50.87
C GLY A 31 71.91 -16.24 -50.12
N PRO A 32 72.35 -15.41 -49.16
CA PRO A 32 71.50 -14.38 -48.57
C PRO A 32 71.15 -13.30 -49.60
N ALA A 33 70.08 -12.54 -49.36
CA ALA A 33 69.77 -11.39 -50.19
C ALA A 33 70.89 -10.32 -50.07
N ILE A 34 71.11 -9.59 -51.16
CA ILE A 34 72.16 -8.58 -51.29
C ILE A 34 71.53 -7.26 -51.69
N ARG A 35 71.72 -6.23 -50.87
CA ARG A 35 71.42 -4.85 -51.24
C ARG A 35 72.60 -4.31 -52.04
N ALA A 36 72.42 -4.21 -53.35
CA ALA A 36 73.47 -3.80 -54.28
C ALA A 36 73.22 -2.39 -54.83
N TYR A 37 74.27 -1.57 -54.86
CA TYR A 37 74.35 -0.38 -55.68
C TYR A 37 74.98 -0.75 -57.03
N ILE A 38 74.29 -0.45 -58.13
CA ILE A 38 74.70 -0.80 -59.49
C ILE A 38 74.83 0.50 -60.29
N ARG A 39 75.96 0.71 -60.96
CA ARG A 39 76.17 1.87 -61.85
C ARG A 39 76.78 1.45 -63.17
N ALA A 40 76.25 1.97 -64.28
CA ALA A 40 76.85 1.81 -65.59
C ALA A 40 78.24 2.48 -65.66
N LEU A 41 79.18 1.82 -66.34
CA LEU A 41 80.44 2.41 -66.78
C LEU A 41 80.31 2.76 -68.26
N THR A 42 80.52 4.02 -68.62
CA THR A 42 80.52 4.46 -70.02
C THR A 42 81.91 4.43 -70.65
N ALA A 43 81.95 4.33 -71.97
CA ALA A 43 83.13 4.62 -72.77
C ALA A 43 83.45 6.13 -72.76
N ARG A 44 84.55 6.51 -73.42
CA ARG A 44 84.98 7.93 -73.53
C ARG A 44 84.03 8.83 -74.33
N ASP A 45 83.02 8.24 -74.99
CA ASP A 45 81.93 8.95 -75.66
C ASP A 45 80.81 9.41 -74.69
N LEU A 46 80.80 8.89 -73.45
CA LEU A 46 79.75 9.06 -72.44
C LEU A 46 78.36 8.53 -72.84
N THR A 47 78.24 7.80 -73.95
CA THR A 47 76.97 7.28 -74.49
C THR A 47 76.93 5.76 -74.56
N THR A 48 78.07 5.09 -74.72
CA THR A 48 78.16 3.62 -74.83
C THR A 48 78.45 3.00 -73.46
N ILE A 49 77.62 2.06 -72.99
CA ILE A 49 77.87 1.33 -71.74
C ILE A 49 78.90 0.21 -72.00
N ASN A 50 80.06 0.31 -71.36
CA ASN A 50 81.15 -0.67 -71.42
C ASN A 50 81.08 -1.75 -70.31
N GLY A 51 80.21 -1.57 -69.30
CA GLY A 51 80.03 -2.53 -68.21
C GLY A 51 79.28 -1.93 -67.03
N TYR A 52 79.29 -2.62 -65.89
CA TYR A 52 78.68 -2.17 -64.64
C TYR A 52 79.64 -2.34 -63.45
N VAL A 53 79.63 -1.38 -62.53
CA VAL A 53 80.16 -1.58 -61.17
C VAL A 53 79.01 -1.98 -60.27
N ILE A 54 79.20 -3.06 -59.51
CA ILE A 54 78.25 -3.55 -58.49
C ILE A 54 78.95 -3.49 -57.14
N VAL A 55 78.34 -2.84 -56.16
CA VAL A 55 78.78 -2.86 -54.76
C VAL A 55 77.65 -3.40 -53.91
N GLY A 56 77.80 -4.64 -53.43
CA GLY A 56 76.79 -5.38 -52.67
C GLY A 56 77.09 -5.47 -51.18
N GLN A 57 76.07 -5.23 -50.34
CA GLN A 57 76.08 -5.60 -48.93
C GLN A 57 75.01 -6.67 -48.68
N ALA A 58 75.41 -7.82 -48.13
CA ALA A 58 74.47 -8.89 -47.79
C ALA A 58 73.57 -8.46 -46.61
N THR A 59 72.26 -8.65 -46.73
CA THR A 59 71.27 -8.11 -45.78
C THR A 59 71.09 -8.96 -44.52
N PHE A 60 71.57 -10.21 -44.52
CA PHE A 60 71.32 -11.20 -43.46
C PHE A 60 71.59 -10.71 -42.03
N VAL A 61 72.57 -9.82 -41.83
CA VAL A 61 72.85 -9.23 -40.50
C VAL A 61 71.69 -8.36 -40.03
N VAL A 62 71.12 -7.56 -40.92
CA VAL A 62 69.97 -6.69 -40.66
C VAL A 62 68.68 -7.52 -40.55
N ASP A 63 68.49 -8.49 -41.45
CA ASP A 63 67.30 -9.33 -41.47
C ASP A 63 67.20 -10.21 -40.20
N ASN A 64 68.33 -10.79 -39.75
CA ASN A 64 68.39 -11.53 -38.49
C ASN A 64 68.14 -10.61 -37.28
N GLN A 65 68.76 -9.42 -37.23
CA GLN A 65 68.51 -8.44 -36.16
C GLN A 65 67.03 -8.00 -36.09
N LEU A 66 66.37 -7.85 -37.24
CA LEU A 66 64.93 -7.56 -37.30
C LEU A 66 64.08 -8.76 -36.88
N ALA A 67 64.49 -10.00 -37.20
CA ALA A 67 63.83 -11.21 -36.74
C ALA A 67 63.94 -11.40 -35.22
N ASP A 68 65.14 -11.23 -34.65
CA ASP A 68 65.40 -11.31 -33.21
C ASP A 68 64.64 -10.22 -32.45
N LEU A 69 64.67 -8.97 -32.95
CA LEU A 69 63.90 -7.86 -32.38
C LEU A 69 62.39 -8.15 -32.42
N ARG A 70 61.88 -8.69 -33.52
CA ARG A 70 60.46 -9.07 -33.67
C ARG A 70 60.08 -10.19 -32.70
N LEU A 71 60.92 -11.20 -32.54
CA LEU A 71 60.71 -12.30 -31.60
C LEU A 71 60.70 -11.79 -30.14
N PHE A 72 61.67 -10.94 -29.78
CA PHE A 72 61.75 -10.30 -28.47
C PHE A 72 60.51 -9.45 -28.17
N LEU A 73 60.05 -8.64 -29.13
CA LEU A 73 58.83 -7.83 -28.99
C LEU A 73 57.57 -8.69 -28.81
N ILE A 74 57.42 -9.77 -29.59
CA ILE A 74 56.27 -10.69 -29.48
C ILE A 74 56.24 -11.35 -28.08
N ILE A 75 57.37 -11.85 -27.61
CA ILE A 75 57.50 -12.48 -26.28
C ILE A 75 57.22 -11.44 -25.17
N GLY A 76 57.81 -10.25 -25.28
CA GLY A 76 57.62 -9.15 -24.33
C GLY A 76 56.16 -8.69 -24.22
N ILE A 77 55.46 -8.57 -25.35
CA ILE A 77 54.02 -8.24 -25.40
C ILE A 77 53.19 -9.36 -24.74
N LEU A 78 53.44 -10.63 -25.06
CA LEU A 78 52.73 -11.77 -24.48
C LEU A 78 52.90 -11.84 -22.94
N LEU A 79 54.13 -11.68 -22.46
CA LEU A 79 54.41 -11.66 -21.01
C LEU A 79 53.76 -10.46 -20.31
N SER A 80 53.75 -9.29 -20.97
CA SER A 80 53.14 -8.07 -20.42
C SER A 80 51.62 -8.18 -20.35
N LEU A 81 50.97 -8.75 -21.37
CA LEU A 81 49.53 -9.03 -21.37
C LEU A 81 49.14 -10.06 -20.31
N LEU A 82 49.95 -11.12 -20.14
CA LEU A 82 49.73 -12.12 -19.09
C LEU A 82 49.84 -11.49 -17.69
N ALA A 83 50.90 -10.70 -17.45
CA ALA A 83 51.08 -9.98 -16.18
C ALA A 83 49.94 -8.99 -15.90
N ALA A 84 49.50 -8.23 -16.91
CA ALA A 84 48.37 -7.32 -16.80
C ALA A 84 47.05 -8.07 -16.51
N GLY A 85 46.84 -9.24 -17.12
CA GLY A 85 45.68 -10.09 -16.87
C GLY A 85 45.64 -10.64 -15.43
N VAL A 86 46.76 -11.17 -14.95
CA VAL A 86 46.90 -11.65 -13.55
C VAL A 86 46.70 -10.53 -12.55
N LEU A 87 47.29 -9.35 -12.79
CA LEU A 87 47.12 -8.17 -11.94
C LEU A 87 45.66 -7.68 -11.93
N SER A 88 45.01 -7.65 -13.10
CA SER A 88 43.60 -7.27 -13.23
C SER A 88 42.68 -8.24 -12.49
N TRP A 89 42.92 -9.55 -12.60
CA TRP A 89 42.17 -10.58 -11.88
C TRP A 89 42.33 -10.44 -10.36
N PHE A 90 43.56 -10.22 -9.87
CA PHE A 90 43.83 -10.02 -8.45
C PHE A 90 43.16 -8.74 -7.90
N VAL A 91 43.24 -7.63 -8.63
CA VAL A 91 42.61 -6.35 -8.23
C VAL A 91 41.09 -6.46 -8.28
N ALA A 92 40.51 -7.01 -9.35
CA ALA A 92 39.06 -7.18 -9.48
C ALA A 92 38.49 -8.14 -8.43
N GLY A 93 39.12 -9.29 -8.21
CA GLY A 93 38.71 -10.24 -7.17
C GLY A 93 38.79 -9.65 -5.76
N ARG A 94 39.79 -8.79 -5.49
CA ARG A 94 39.88 -8.07 -4.20
C ARG A 94 38.83 -6.97 -4.07
N ALA A 95 38.47 -6.29 -5.15
CA ALA A 95 37.50 -5.19 -5.16
C ALA A 95 36.03 -5.66 -5.13
N LEU A 96 35.72 -6.80 -5.74
CA LEU A 96 34.35 -7.33 -5.85
C LEU A 96 33.94 -8.19 -4.66
N ARG A 97 34.89 -8.76 -3.91
CA ARG A 97 34.65 -9.63 -2.74
C ARG A 97 33.58 -9.15 -1.74
N PRO A 98 33.45 -7.85 -1.39
CA PRO A 98 32.37 -7.40 -0.51
C PRO A 98 30.96 -7.67 -1.06
N LEU A 99 30.79 -7.72 -2.39
CA LEU A 99 29.51 -8.02 -3.02
C LEU A 99 29.14 -9.51 -2.89
N ASP A 100 30.12 -10.42 -2.97
CA ASP A 100 29.91 -11.85 -2.70
C ASP A 100 29.53 -12.09 -1.23
N GLU A 101 30.20 -11.39 -0.31
CA GLU A 101 29.90 -11.42 1.13
C GLU A 101 28.51 -10.81 1.44
N MET A 102 28.05 -9.81 0.68
CA MET A 102 26.68 -9.29 0.75
C MET A 102 25.63 -10.26 0.18
N ALA A 103 25.88 -10.83 -1.00
CA ALA A 103 24.94 -11.73 -1.69
C ALA A 103 24.70 -13.01 -0.88
N SER A 104 25.78 -13.66 -0.42
CA SER A 104 25.70 -14.85 0.43
C SER A 104 24.99 -14.57 1.77
N THR A 105 25.20 -13.41 2.39
CA THR A 105 24.47 -13.05 3.62
C THR A 105 22.99 -12.82 3.36
N ALA A 106 22.60 -12.23 2.23
CA ALA A 106 21.19 -12.05 1.86
C ALA A 106 20.49 -13.38 1.58
N GLU A 107 21.16 -14.31 0.89
CA GLU A 107 20.67 -15.68 0.68
C GLU A 107 20.50 -16.44 2.01
N ASP A 108 21.45 -16.30 2.94
CA ASP A 108 21.39 -16.95 4.25
C ASP A 108 20.26 -16.38 5.14
N ILE A 109 19.98 -15.06 5.06
CA ILE A 109 18.80 -14.43 5.68
C ILE A 109 17.50 -14.98 5.07
N GLY A 110 17.41 -15.06 3.73
CA GLY A 110 16.23 -15.62 3.05
C GLY A 110 15.97 -17.09 3.42
N ARG A 111 17.03 -17.88 3.59
CA ARG A 111 16.96 -19.30 3.95
C ARG A 111 16.64 -19.54 5.43
N THR A 112 17.12 -18.69 6.33
CA THR A 112 16.90 -18.84 7.79
C THR A 112 15.67 -18.09 8.32
N GLN A 113 15.14 -17.14 7.56
CA GLN A 113 14.12 -16.18 7.98
C GLN A 113 14.54 -15.31 9.18
N ASP A 114 15.83 -15.28 9.51
CA ASP A 114 16.39 -14.50 10.63
C ASP A 114 16.68 -13.05 10.19
N LEU A 115 15.65 -12.22 10.30
CA LEU A 115 15.75 -10.78 10.03
C LEU A 115 16.63 -10.02 11.03
N SER A 116 17.08 -10.63 12.14
CA SER A 116 17.94 -9.98 13.14
C SER A 116 19.40 -9.87 12.68
N ARG A 117 19.83 -10.71 11.73
CA ARG A 117 21.13 -10.58 11.06
C ARG A 117 21.26 -9.24 10.33
N ARG A 118 22.50 -8.77 10.16
CA ARG A 118 22.87 -7.54 9.43
C ARG A 118 24.19 -7.74 8.70
N LEU A 119 24.36 -6.99 7.61
CA LEU A 119 25.61 -6.96 6.84
C LEU A 119 26.73 -6.26 7.67
N PRO A 120 27.94 -6.83 7.78
CA PRO A 120 28.99 -6.37 8.70
C PRO A 120 29.55 -5.00 8.33
N ALA A 121 29.34 -3.99 9.17
CA ALA A 121 29.57 -2.58 8.83
C ALA A 121 31.03 -2.28 8.41
N MET A 122 31.23 -1.89 7.15
CA MET A 122 32.53 -1.42 6.65
C MET A 122 32.80 0.03 7.04
N ALA A 123 34.09 0.36 7.24
CA ALA A 123 34.56 1.70 7.60
C ALA A 123 34.87 2.62 6.38
N VAL A 124 34.44 2.24 5.18
CA VAL A 124 34.72 2.96 3.92
C VAL A 124 33.43 3.58 3.38
N ASP A 125 33.46 4.88 3.10
CA ASP A 125 32.28 5.69 2.76
C ASP A 125 32.03 5.77 1.24
N ASP A 126 32.13 4.62 0.57
CA ASP A 126 31.96 4.46 -0.89
C ASP A 126 30.54 4.03 -1.30
N GLU A 127 30.33 3.77 -2.60
CA GLU A 127 29.07 3.28 -3.16
C GLU A 127 28.57 1.96 -2.55
N ILE A 128 29.48 1.05 -2.19
CA ILE A 128 29.15 -0.26 -1.60
C ILE A 128 28.77 -0.05 -0.13
N GLY A 129 29.55 0.74 0.61
CA GLY A 129 29.22 1.14 1.99
C GLY A 129 27.92 1.95 2.08
N ARG A 130 27.55 2.72 1.05
CA ARG A 130 26.22 3.35 0.92
C ARG A 130 25.12 2.29 0.74
N LEU A 131 25.22 1.42 -0.26
CA LEU A 131 24.24 0.36 -0.53
C LEU A 131 24.00 -0.53 0.70
N GLN A 132 25.08 -0.93 1.38
CA GLN A 132 25.04 -1.76 2.58
C GLN A 132 24.27 -1.09 3.75
N ARG A 133 24.44 0.23 3.94
CA ARG A 133 23.67 1.00 4.94
C ARG A 133 22.19 1.02 4.61
N SER A 134 21.82 1.28 3.36
CA SER A 134 20.43 1.25 2.90
C SER A 134 19.78 -0.13 3.08
N PHE A 135 20.51 -1.21 2.79
CA PHE A 135 20.02 -2.58 3.02
C PHE A 135 19.81 -2.90 4.51
N ASN A 136 20.77 -2.56 5.37
CA ASN A 136 20.63 -2.72 6.83
C ASN A 136 19.49 -1.88 7.43
N GLN A 137 19.15 -0.73 6.81
CA GLN A 137 18.01 0.10 7.18
C GLN A 137 16.68 -0.52 6.73
N MET A 138 16.60 -1.04 5.50
CA MET A 138 15.44 -1.79 4.99
C MET A 138 15.14 -3.02 5.87
N LEU A 139 16.17 -3.81 6.23
CA LEU A 139 16.02 -4.95 7.14
C LEU A 139 15.45 -4.54 8.50
N ARG A 140 15.86 -3.37 9.05
CA ARG A 140 15.30 -2.85 10.31
C ARG A 140 13.83 -2.46 10.18
N GLN A 141 13.44 -1.79 9.10
CA GLN A 141 12.04 -1.45 8.86
C GLN A 141 11.16 -2.71 8.70
N LEU A 142 11.68 -3.75 8.04
CA LEU A 142 10.98 -5.03 7.88
C LEU A 142 10.85 -5.80 9.21
N GLU A 143 11.91 -5.81 10.02
CA GLU A 143 11.92 -6.42 11.36
C GLU A 143 10.96 -5.70 12.32
N ASP A 144 10.98 -4.36 12.36
CA ASP A 144 10.05 -3.54 13.15
C ASP A 144 8.58 -3.79 12.72
N ALA A 145 8.31 -3.87 11.42
CA ALA A 145 6.98 -4.16 10.89
C ALA A 145 6.50 -5.57 11.28
N TYR A 146 7.36 -6.58 11.15
CA TYR A 146 7.04 -7.96 11.52
C TYR A 146 6.79 -8.11 13.03
N LEU A 147 7.57 -7.42 13.88
CA LEU A 147 7.38 -7.39 15.32
C LEU A 147 6.06 -6.72 15.71
N ARG A 148 5.68 -5.61 15.06
CA ARG A 148 4.37 -4.95 15.24
C ARG A 148 3.19 -5.83 14.83
N LEU A 149 3.28 -6.49 13.67
CA LEU A 149 2.25 -7.43 13.21
C LEU A 149 2.10 -8.60 14.19
N ARG A 150 3.22 -9.16 14.66
CA ARG A 150 3.22 -10.28 15.60
C ARG A 150 2.71 -9.91 16.98
N SER A 151 2.99 -8.69 17.48
CA SER A 151 2.42 -8.22 18.75
C SER A 151 0.91 -7.97 18.63
N ALA A 152 0.44 -7.32 17.57
CA ALA A 152 -0.99 -7.11 17.28
C ALA A 152 -1.76 -8.43 17.19
N LEU A 153 -1.28 -9.40 16.41
CA LEU A 153 -1.89 -10.74 16.32
C LEU A 153 -1.86 -11.49 17.67
N SER A 154 -0.85 -11.25 18.52
CA SER A 154 -0.82 -11.83 19.86
C SER A 154 -1.83 -11.19 20.82
N ALA A 155 -2.07 -9.88 20.69
CA ALA A 155 -3.08 -9.15 21.46
C ALA A 155 -4.49 -9.57 21.03
N GLN A 156 -4.77 -9.62 19.73
CA GLN A 156 -6.04 -10.10 19.17
C GLN A 156 -6.36 -11.53 19.62
N ARG A 157 -5.40 -12.45 19.56
CA ARG A 157 -5.59 -13.84 20.03
C ARG A 157 -5.85 -13.93 21.53
N ARG A 158 -5.21 -13.06 22.33
CA ARG A 158 -5.45 -12.98 23.78
C ARG A 158 -6.86 -12.44 24.08
N PHE A 159 -7.22 -11.30 23.49
CA PHE A 159 -8.56 -10.71 23.58
C PHE A 159 -9.67 -11.70 23.19
N VAL A 160 -9.51 -12.43 22.08
CA VAL A 160 -10.49 -13.45 21.65
C VAL A 160 -10.57 -14.61 22.64
N ALA A 161 -9.45 -15.05 23.22
CA ALA A 161 -9.45 -16.11 24.24
C ALA A 161 -10.10 -15.64 25.55
N ASP A 162 -9.77 -14.43 26.02
CA ASP A 162 -10.28 -13.85 27.25
C ASP A 162 -11.79 -13.57 27.15
N ALA A 163 -12.24 -12.95 26.04
CA ALA A 163 -13.67 -12.78 25.76
C ALA A 163 -14.42 -14.12 25.64
N SER A 164 -13.79 -15.14 25.03
CA SER A 164 -14.36 -16.50 24.95
C SER A 164 -14.40 -17.25 26.28
N HIS A 165 -13.63 -16.81 27.28
CA HIS A 165 -13.69 -17.30 28.65
C HIS A 165 -14.77 -16.56 29.44
N GLU A 166 -14.71 -15.23 29.42
CA GLU A 166 -15.60 -14.36 30.19
C GLU A 166 -17.06 -14.41 29.74
N LEU A 167 -17.35 -14.70 28.47
CA LEU A 167 -18.73 -14.96 28.00
C LEU A 167 -19.22 -16.39 28.28
N ARG A 168 -18.31 -17.36 28.48
CA ARG A 168 -18.66 -18.78 28.69
C ARG A 168 -19.18 -19.05 30.09
N THR A 169 -18.59 -18.42 31.10
CA THR A 169 -19.05 -18.51 32.49
C THR A 169 -20.52 -18.07 32.63
N PRO A 170 -20.94 -16.87 32.16
CA PRO A 170 -22.34 -16.45 32.09
C PRO A 170 -23.27 -17.49 31.46
N LEU A 171 -22.92 -17.92 30.24
CA LEU A 171 -23.75 -18.82 29.44
C LEU A 171 -23.88 -20.21 30.10
N THR A 172 -22.89 -20.61 30.89
CA THR A 172 -22.93 -21.87 31.66
C THR A 172 -23.90 -21.77 32.83
N THR A 173 -23.89 -20.66 33.58
CA THR A 173 -24.85 -20.40 34.68
C THR A 173 -26.28 -20.33 34.15
N ILE A 174 -26.51 -19.55 33.08
CA ILE A 174 -27.83 -19.42 32.42
C ILE A 174 -28.32 -20.80 31.97
N ARG A 175 -27.48 -21.60 31.27
CA ARG A 175 -27.87 -22.94 30.80
C ARG A 175 -28.09 -23.93 31.96
N GLY A 176 -27.40 -23.77 33.08
CA GLY A 176 -27.62 -24.54 34.30
C GLY A 176 -29.01 -24.28 34.89
N ASN A 177 -29.36 -23.02 35.14
CA ASN A 177 -30.64 -22.62 35.72
C ASN A 177 -31.82 -22.87 34.77
N VAL A 178 -31.68 -22.62 33.47
CA VAL A 178 -32.67 -23.05 32.45
C VAL A 178 -32.82 -24.57 32.46
N GLY A 179 -31.72 -25.32 32.59
CA GLY A 179 -31.75 -26.78 32.70
C GLY A 179 -32.51 -27.29 33.91
N LEU A 180 -32.35 -26.65 35.08
CA LEU A 180 -33.11 -26.96 36.30
C LEU A 180 -34.61 -26.70 36.11
N LEU A 181 -34.96 -25.52 35.57
CA LEU A 181 -36.35 -25.11 35.30
C LEU A 181 -37.09 -26.02 34.30
N ILE A 182 -36.37 -26.73 33.43
CA ILE A 182 -36.92 -27.65 32.42
C ILE A 182 -36.98 -29.11 32.93
N LYS A 183 -36.11 -29.53 33.87
CA LYS A 183 -36.00 -30.94 34.30
C LYS A 183 -36.73 -31.31 35.59
N ARG A 184 -37.23 -30.34 36.36
CA ARG A 184 -37.91 -30.59 37.64
C ARG A 184 -39.33 -30.02 37.65
N ASP A 185 -40.31 -30.91 37.51
CA ASP A 185 -41.73 -30.60 37.72
C ASP A 185 -42.05 -30.27 39.20
N ASP A 186 -41.15 -30.64 40.12
CA ASP A 186 -41.27 -30.47 41.58
C ASP A 186 -40.51 -29.25 42.15
N ILE A 187 -40.01 -28.34 41.29
CA ILE A 187 -39.31 -27.11 41.73
C ILE A 187 -40.24 -26.18 42.52
N THR A 188 -39.78 -25.69 43.68
CA THR A 188 -40.56 -24.77 44.51
C THR A 188 -40.69 -23.39 43.85
N THR A 189 -41.68 -22.60 44.26
CA THR A 189 -41.86 -21.21 43.79
C THR A 189 -40.65 -20.32 44.13
N GLU A 190 -39.97 -20.61 45.24
CA GLU A 190 -38.79 -19.87 45.70
C GLU A 190 -37.57 -20.21 44.83
N ASP A 191 -37.26 -21.50 44.63
CA ASP A 191 -36.20 -21.96 43.71
C ASP A 191 -36.43 -21.46 42.28
N ARG A 192 -37.69 -21.48 41.82
CA ARG A 192 -38.09 -20.99 40.49
C ARG A 192 -37.80 -19.50 40.34
N THR A 193 -38.06 -18.71 41.38
CA THR A 193 -37.84 -17.26 41.38
C THR A 193 -36.35 -16.94 41.44
N ALA A 194 -35.57 -17.65 42.27
CA ALA A 194 -34.11 -17.52 42.33
C ALA A 194 -33.45 -17.86 40.98
N ALA A 195 -33.79 -19.01 40.38
CA ALA A 195 -33.25 -19.42 39.09
C ALA A 195 -33.55 -18.42 37.95
N LEU A 196 -34.74 -17.82 37.94
CA LEU A 196 -35.11 -16.77 36.98
C LEU A 196 -34.35 -15.45 37.24
N HIS A 197 -34.17 -15.06 38.50
CA HIS A 197 -33.39 -13.88 38.89
C HIS A 197 -31.92 -14.00 38.47
N ASP A 198 -31.31 -15.16 38.70
CA ASP A 198 -29.93 -15.45 38.27
C ASP A 198 -29.77 -15.39 36.74
N ILE A 199 -30.73 -15.95 35.99
CA ILE A 199 -30.73 -15.88 34.52
C ILE A 199 -30.78 -14.42 34.06
N ALA A 200 -31.61 -13.58 34.68
CA ALA A 200 -31.73 -12.16 34.35
C ALA A 200 -30.46 -11.38 34.69
N SER A 201 -29.94 -11.54 35.91
CA SER A 201 -28.72 -10.90 36.41
C SER A 201 -27.51 -11.22 35.52
N GLU A 202 -27.33 -12.49 35.16
CA GLU A 202 -26.19 -12.91 34.35
C GLU A 202 -26.36 -12.51 32.86
N SER A 203 -27.60 -12.40 32.35
CA SER A 203 -27.88 -11.81 31.03
C SER A 203 -27.55 -10.32 30.99
N GLU A 204 -27.83 -9.57 32.06
CA GLU A 204 -27.45 -8.16 32.21
C GLU A 204 -25.92 -8.00 32.38
N ARG A 205 -25.25 -8.97 33.01
CA ARG A 205 -23.78 -9.04 33.07
C ARG A 205 -23.16 -9.28 31.69
N MET A 206 -23.72 -10.20 30.88
CA MET A 206 -23.31 -10.39 29.48
C MET A 206 -23.50 -9.12 28.65
N SER A 207 -24.65 -8.44 28.77
CA SER A 207 -24.96 -7.23 27.99
C SER A 207 -23.92 -6.13 28.21
N ARG A 208 -23.57 -5.85 29.47
CA ARG A 208 -22.51 -4.90 29.83
C ARG A 208 -21.14 -5.33 29.30
N MET A 209 -20.76 -6.59 29.53
CA MET A 209 -19.49 -7.14 29.07
C MET A 209 -19.32 -7.06 27.54
N VAL A 210 -20.37 -7.32 26.76
CA VAL A 210 -20.34 -7.18 25.29
C VAL A 210 -20.20 -5.71 24.91
N GLN A 211 -20.87 -4.79 25.58
CA GLN A 211 -20.73 -3.34 25.34
C GLN A 211 -19.30 -2.85 25.67
N ASP A 212 -18.69 -3.34 26.74
CA ASP A 212 -17.32 -3.01 27.14
C ASP A 212 -16.29 -3.57 26.13
N LEU A 213 -16.46 -4.83 25.69
CA LEU A 213 -15.63 -5.45 24.65
C LEU A 213 -15.73 -4.71 23.30
N LEU A 214 -16.93 -4.28 22.90
CA LEU A 214 -17.15 -3.46 21.70
C LEU A 214 -16.54 -2.06 21.83
N THR A 215 -16.53 -1.48 23.03
CA THR A 215 -15.92 -0.18 23.30
C THR A 215 -14.39 -0.28 23.23
N LEU A 216 -13.80 -1.33 23.80
CA LEU A 216 -12.36 -1.59 23.72
C LEU A 216 -11.91 -1.90 22.28
N ALA A 217 -12.66 -2.72 21.54
CA ALA A 217 -12.35 -3.03 20.14
C ALA A 217 -12.42 -1.80 19.23
N ARG A 218 -13.28 -0.81 19.53
CA ARG A 218 -13.31 0.50 18.83
C ARG A 218 -12.09 1.36 19.18
N ALA A 219 -11.66 1.38 20.44
CA ALA A 219 -10.46 2.10 20.85
C ALA A 219 -9.18 1.54 20.18
N ASP A 220 -9.01 0.22 20.17
CA ASP A 220 -7.89 -0.46 19.51
C ASP A 220 -7.91 -0.29 17.97
N ALA A 221 -9.08 -0.08 17.37
CA ALA A 221 -9.24 0.25 15.96
C ALA A 221 -8.87 1.71 15.60
N GLY A 222 -8.30 2.47 16.53
CA GLY A 222 -7.84 3.84 16.30
C GLY A 222 -8.95 4.90 16.35
N TYR A 223 -10.11 4.60 16.94
CA TYR A 223 -11.21 5.56 17.04
C TYR A 223 -10.83 6.76 17.93
N HIS A 224 -10.48 7.87 17.30
CA HIS A 224 -10.20 9.13 17.99
C HIS A 224 -11.49 9.72 18.55
N LEU A 225 -11.65 9.70 19.88
CA LEU A 225 -12.73 10.47 20.53
C LEU A 225 -12.46 11.97 20.32
N GLU A 226 -13.31 12.61 19.53
CA GLU A 226 -13.33 14.07 19.39
C GLU A 226 -13.56 14.73 20.75
N LYS A 227 -12.69 15.68 21.11
CA LYS A 227 -12.70 16.37 22.40
C LYS A 227 -13.01 17.84 22.20
N PHE A 228 -14.09 18.31 22.82
CA PHE A 228 -14.51 19.70 22.77
C PHE A 228 -14.39 20.35 24.16
N PRO A 229 -14.18 21.68 24.27
CA PRO A 229 -14.27 22.39 25.54
C PRO A 229 -15.70 22.32 26.09
N LEU A 230 -15.87 21.71 27.25
CA LEU A 230 -17.18 21.29 27.75
C LEU A 230 -17.38 21.76 29.20
N ASP A 231 -18.47 22.49 29.48
CA ASP A 231 -18.88 22.75 30.86
C ASP A 231 -19.41 21.46 31.49
N LEU A 232 -18.77 21.02 32.57
CA LEU A 232 -19.18 19.82 33.30
C LEU A 232 -20.48 20.02 34.09
N ARG A 233 -20.84 21.26 34.48
CA ARG A 233 -21.97 21.48 35.40
C ARG A 233 -23.30 20.91 34.87
N PRO A 234 -23.76 21.19 33.63
CA PRO A 234 -24.99 20.60 33.11
C PRO A 234 -24.98 19.07 33.04
N ILE A 235 -23.81 18.47 32.83
CA ILE A 235 -23.67 17.01 32.68
C ILE A 235 -23.70 16.33 34.05
N VAL A 236 -22.96 16.82 35.03
CA VAL A 236 -23.00 16.28 36.41
C VAL A 236 -24.39 16.48 37.01
N GLU A 237 -25.06 17.61 36.74
CA GLU A 237 -26.46 17.83 37.12
C GLU A 237 -27.39 16.79 36.48
N ASP A 238 -27.30 16.55 35.18
CA ASP A 238 -28.19 15.61 34.50
C ASP A 238 -28.00 14.16 34.96
N VAL A 239 -26.74 13.71 35.08
CA VAL A 239 -26.40 12.39 35.63
C VAL A 239 -26.87 12.27 37.08
N SER A 240 -26.68 13.29 37.92
CA SER A 240 -27.18 13.28 39.31
C SER A 240 -28.70 13.21 39.37
N ARG A 241 -29.43 13.95 38.52
CA ARG A 241 -30.91 13.85 38.42
C ARG A 241 -31.37 12.49 37.90
N GLN A 242 -30.60 11.81 37.05
CA GLN A 242 -30.89 10.46 36.58
C GLN A 242 -30.66 9.43 37.70
N ALA A 243 -29.53 9.51 38.39
CA ALA A 243 -29.18 8.69 39.54
C ALA A 243 -30.20 8.81 40.68
N GLN A 244 -30.56 10.04 41.05
CA GLN A 244 -31.51 10.33 42.13
C GLN A 244 -32.92 9.79 41.86
N ARG A 245 -33.33 9.70 40.58
CA ARG A 245 -34.61 9.07 40.18
C ARG A 245 -34.58 7.55 40.27
N LEU A 246 -33.41 6.93 40.08
CA LEU A 246 -33.25 5.47 40.09
C LEU A 246 -32.98 4.92 41.50
N GLN A 247 -32.44 5.72 42.43
CA GLN A 247 -32.36 5.37 43.87
C GLN A 247 -32.96 6.46 44.77
N PRO A 248 -34.31 6.58 44.87
CA PRO A 248 -34.96 7.59 45.71
C PRO A 248 -34.64 7.53 47.22
N ALA A 249 -34.16 6.39 47.71
CA ALA A 249 -33.83 6.16 49.12
C ALA A 249 -32.46 6.74 49.55
N ARG A 250 -31.64 7.20 48.60
CA ARG A 250 -30.28 7.71 48.86
C ARG A 250 -30.13 9.10 48.23
N GLN A 251 -29.52 10.04 48.95
CA GLN A 251 -29.42 11.43 48.50
C GLN A 251 -28.09 11.70 47.78
N VAL A 252 -28.17 12.29 46.58
CA VAL A 252 -27.01 12.78 45.83
C VAL A 252 -26.91 14.30 46.04
N GLU A 253 -25.94 14.73 46.83
CA GLU A 253 -25.67 16.15 47.13
C GLU A 253 -24.54 16.67 46.22
N LEU A 254 -24.92 17.52 45.26
CA LEU A 254 -23.99 18.37 44.50
C LEU A 254 -23.45 19.46 45.44
N LEU A 255 -22.13 19.51 45.64
CA LEU A 255 -21.49 20.59 46.39
C LEU A 255 -21.06 21.72 45.44
N ASP A 256 -21.42 22.96 45.79
CA ASP A 256 -21.04 24.14 45.02
C ASP A 256 -19.53 24.24 44.78
N GLY A 257 -19.15 24.50 43.54
CA GLY A 257 -17.75 24.65 43.13
C GLY A 257 -17.56 25.58 41.94
N GLN A 258 -16.28 25.86 41.66
CA GLN A 258 -15.84 26.70 40.54
C GLN A 258 -16.27 26.07 39.20
N PRO A 259 -16.74 26.88 38.22
CA PRO A 259 -17.10 26.37 36.89
C PRO A 259 -15.88 25.70 36.25
N SER A 260 -16.04 24.42 35.90
CA SER A 260 -14.95 23.55 35.46
C SER A 260 -15.17 23.14 34.01
N ILE A 261 -14.60 23.91 33.09
CA ILE A 261 -14.53 23.55 31.66
C ILE A 261 -13.42 22.51 31.49
N VAL A 262 -13.74 21.40 30.82
CA VAL A 262 -12.80 20.30 30.53
C VAL A 262 -12.88 19.93 29.05
N THR A 263 -11.73 19.66 28.43
CA THR A 263 -11.65 19.26 27.02
C THR A 263 -11.88 17.76 26.87
N GLY A 264 -13.05 17.34 26.38
CA GLY A 264 -13.41 15.92 26.27
C GLY A 264 -14.66 15.66 25.43
N ASN A 265 -15.01 14.38 25.31
CA ASN A 265 -16.23 13.95 24.63
C ASN A 265 -17.39 13.88 25.66
N ALA A 266 -18.53 14.47 25.33
CA ALA A 266 -19.63 14.64 26.27
C ALA A 266 -20.27 13.31 26.72
N ASP A 267 -20.51 12.38 25.79
CA ASP A 267 -21.12 11.09 26.11
C ASP A 267 -20.16 10.17 26.86
N ALA A 268 -18.86 10.17 26.52
CA ALA A 268 -17.85 9.43 27.27
C ALA A 268 -17.70 9.95 28.72
N ILE A 269 -17.75 11.28 28.92
CA ILE A 269 -17.75 11.89 30.26
C ILE A 269 -19.05 11.55 31.01
N LYS A 270 -20.21 11.58 30.34
CA LYS A 270 -21.50 11.21 30.92
C LYS A 270 -21.53 9.75 31.35
N GLN A 271 -20.99 8.85 30.53
CA GLN A 271 -20.86 7.41 30.81
C GLN A 271 -19.89 7.17 31.99
N LEU A 272 -18.74 7.85 32.03
CA LEU A 272 -17.81 7.77 33.16
C LEU A 272 -18.44 8.22 34.48
N LEU A 273 -19.13 9.37 34.48
CA LEU A 273 -19.85 9.89 35.64
C LEU A 273 -20.97 8.94 36.09
N TRP A 274 -21.70 8.33 35.14
CA TRP A 274 -22.71 7.32 35.44
C TRP A 274 -22.10 6.09 36.12
N ILE A 275 -21.01 5.53 35.57
CA ILE A 275 -20.28 4.39 36.14
C ILE A 275 -19.77 4.69 37.55
N LEU A 276 -19.24 5.89 37.79
CA LEU A 276 -18.75 6.31 39.12
C LEU A 276 -19.87 6.40 40.15
N ILE A 277 -21.04 6.94 39.80
CA ILE A 277 -22.18 7.08 40.71
C ILE A 277 -22.89 5.73 40.94
N ASP A 278 -23.03 4.91 39.90
CA ASP A 278 -23.55 3.54 39.99
C ASP A 278 -22.65 2.65 40.89
N ASN A 279 -21.34 2.72 40.72
CA ASN A 279 -20.37 2.05 41.61
C ASN A 279 -20.42 2.61 43.05
N ALA A 280 -20.55 3.93 43.23
CA ALA A 280 -20.70 4.53 44.55
C ALA A 280 -21.95 4.01 45.28
N PHE A 281 -23.08 3.86 44.59
CA PHE A 281 -24.27 3.22 45.15
C PHE A 281 -24.05 1.73 45.44
N LYS A 282 -23.42 0.98 44.53
CA LYS A 282 -23.20 -0.48 44.68
C LYS A 282 -22.23 -0.85 45.80
N HIS A 283 -21.27 0.02 46.11
CA HIS A 283 -20.18 -0.28 47.05
C HIS A 283 -20.20 0.54 48.36
N THR A 284 -21.05 1.56 48.48
CA THR A 284 -21.30 2.21 49.78
C THR A 284 -22.42 1.50 50.51
N GLY A 285 -22.10 0.77 51.60
CA GLY A 285 -23.08 0.08 52.44
C GLY A 285 -23.70 0.97 53.52
N ASP A 286 -24.90 0.63 53.99
CA ASP A 286 -25.69 1.46 54.93
C ASP A 286 -25.15 1.49 56.39
N GLY A 287 -23.94 0.97 56.63
CA GLY A 287 -23.18 1.16 57.87
C GLY A 287 -22.01 0.18 58.05
N GLY A 288 -20.77 0.67 58.04
CA GLY A 288 -19.59 -0.18 58.32
C GLY A 288 -18.22 0.45 58.08
N HIS A 289 -17.67 1.11 59.10
CA HIS A 289 -16.23 1.34 59.38
C HIS A 289 -15.21 1.43 58.22
N MET A 290 -14.63 2.63 58.01
CA MET A 290 -13.24 2.75 57.53
C MET A 290 -12.27 2.99 58.72
N PRO A 291 -11.02 2.50 58.65
CA PRO A 291 -9.96 2.89 59.59
C PRO A 291 -9.50 4.35 59.35
N PRO A 292 -8.97 5.05 60.37
CA PRO A 292 -8.78 6.49 60.29
C PRO A 292 -7.44 6.91 59.67
N THR A 293 -7.51 7.83 58.70
CA THR A 293 -6.42 8.77 58.38
C THR A 293 -6.95 10.21 58.45
N THR A 294 -6.05 11.19 58.63
CA THR A 294 -6.39 12.42 59.36
C THR A 294 -6.72 13.64 58.51
N ARG A 295 -7.99 14.06 58.50
CA ARG A 295 -8.36 15.43 58.92
C ARG A 295 -9.83 15.51 59.38
N ARG A 296 -10.13 16.56 60.15
CA ARG A 296 -11.34 16.69 60.98
C ARG A 296 -12.26 17.78 60.45
N GLU A 297 -13.45 17.42 59.96
CA GLU A 297 -14.57 18.35 59.85
C GLU A 297 -15.95 17.65 59.88
N ALA A 298 -17.01 18.44 60.00
CA ALA A 298 -18.40 18.13 60.42
C ALA A 298 -19.02 16.74 60.14
N ARG A 299 -19.89 16.30 61.07
CA ARG A 299 -20.81 15.15 60.91
C ARG A 299 -21.79 15.35 59.75
N ALA A 300 -22.08 14.28 59.03
CA ALA A 300 -23.26 14.12 58.16
C ALA A 300 -23.92 12.74 58.43
N SER A 301 -25.18 12.56 57.99
CA SER A 301 -25.95 11.31 58.23
C SER A 301 -25.56 10.18 57.26
N PRO A 302 -25.86 8.90 57.57
CA PRO A 302 -25.40 7.75 56.77
C PRO A 302 -25.99 7.58 55.36
N SER A 303 -26.85 8.51 54.90
CA SER A 303 -27.70 8.34 53.70
C SER A 303 -27.46 9.37 52.58
N SER A 304 -26.44 10.21 52.71
CA SER A 304 -26.11 11.30 51.78
C SER A 304 -24.72 11.15 51.17
N PHE A 305 -24.63 11.03 49.84
CA PHE A 305 -23.37 11.03 49.09
C PHE A 305 -23.04 12.44 48.58
N ARG A 306 -21.79 12.89 48.75
CA ARG A 306 -21.34 14.26 48.46
C ARG A 306 -20.32 14.29 47.33
N LEU A 307 -20.70 14.86 46.19
CA LEU A 307 -19.81 15.05 45.04
C LEU A 307 -19.14 16.43 45.12
N ARG A 308 -17.82 16.46 45.36
CA ARG A 308 -17.02 17.69 45.22
C ARG A 308 -16.72 17.97 43.76
N GLN A 309 -16.98 19.20 43.31
CA GLN A 309 -16.83 19.62 41.91
C GLN A 309 -15.35 19.92 41.51
N SER A 310 -14.39 19.07 41.90
CA SER A 310 -12.97 19.19 41.48
C SER A 310 -12.52 18.02 40.57
N LEU A 311 -13.40 17.60 39.65
CA LEU A 311 -13.11 16.55 38.66
C LEU A 311 -11.84 16.82 37.83
N LYS A 312 -11.44 18.09 37.71
CA LYS A 312 -10.17 18.51 37.10
C LYS A 312 -8.95 17.86 37.77
N GLU A 313 -8.91 17.81 39.10
CA GLU A 313 -7.78 17.20 39.84
C GLU A 313 -7.66 15.70 39.54
N VAL A 314 -8.81 15.01 39.49
CA VAL A 314 -8.89 13.57 39.18
C VAL A 314 -8.48 13.29 37.73
N LEU A 315 -8.83 14.16 36.78
CA LEU A 315 -8.47 14.01 35.37
C LEU A 315 -7.00 14.39 35.09
N ASP A 316 -6.47 15.43 35.75
CA ASP A 316 -5.06 15.82 35.66
C ASP A 316 -4.14 14.72 36.25
N GLU A 317 -4.56 14.04 37.32
CA GLU A 317 -3.79 12.92 37.90
C GLU A 317 -3.79 11.68 36.99
N VAL A 318 -4.87 11.42 36.25
CA VAL A 318 -4.96 10.40 35.18
C VAL A 318 -4.14 10.78 33.92
N HIS A 319 -3.65 12.01 33.81
CA HIS A 319 -2.78 12.47 32.70
C HIS A 319 -1.29 12.58 33.03
N ARG A 320 -0.83 12.11 34.20
CA ARG A 320 0.61 11.94 34.46
C ARG A 320 1.19 10.77 33.62
N PRO A 321 2.21 10.99 32.79
CA PRO A 321 2.82 9.91 32.01
C PRO A 321 3.65 8.99 32.93
N LEU A 322 3.41 7.68 32.85
CA LEU A 322 4.15 6.63 33.55
C LEU A 322 5.56 6.42 32.97
N ILE A 323 6.44 7.39 33.18
CA ILE A 323 7.88 7.27 32.86
C ILE A 323 8.59 6.69 34.09
N GLY A 324 8.93 5.38 34.04
CA GLY A 324 9.81 4.75 35.03
C GLY A 324 9.21 3.58 35.83
N ALA A 325 8.59 2.60 35.17
CA ALA A 325 8.22 1.31 35.76
C ALA A 325 8.72 0.13 34.90
N GLY A 326 9.99 0.18 34.51
CA GLY A 326 10.66 -0.91 33.82
C GLY A 326 11.30 -1.88 34.81
N GLN A 327 11.12 -3.17 34.56
CA GLN A 327 11.66 -4.34 35.28
C GLN A 327 10.89 -4.87 36.50
N ASP A 328 10.73 -6.20 36.42
CA ASP A 328 10.57 -7.22 37.46
C ASP A 328 9.21 -7.51 38.10
N HIS A 329 8.41 -8.30 37.38
CA HIS A 329 7.35 -9.14 37.94
C HIS A 329 7.66 -10.64 37.74
N SER A 330 8.88 -11.08 38.07
CA SER A 330 9.29 -12.50 37.99
C SER A 330 9.39 -13.20 39.35
N ARG A 331 8.28 -13.29 40.11
CA ARG A 331 8.06 -14.38 41.09
C ARG A 331 6.67 -14.40 41.74
N VAL A 332 5.99 -15.53 41.59
CA VAL A 332 5.05 -16.02 42.60
C VAL A 332 5.86 -16.84 43.61
N ALA A 333 5.76 -16.53 44.90
CA ALA A 333 6.32 -17.34 45.98
C ALA A 333 5.46 -17.18 47.25
N MET A 334 5.38 -18.26 48.04
CA MET A 334 4.59 -18.34 49.26
C MET A 334 5.18 -17.51 50.41
N GLN A 335 4.33 -17.14 51.38
CA GLN A 335 4.76 -16.71 52.70
C GLN A 335 5.23 -17.91 53.51
N ASP A 336 6.42 -17.81 54.11
CA ASP A 336 6.63 -18.13 55.53
C ASP A 336 7.89 -17.37 56.03
N PRO A 337 8.02 -17.07 57.33
CA PRO A 337 8.99 -16.07 57.83
C PRO A 337 10.32 -16.69 58.31
N LEU A 338 11.37 -15.86 58.43
CA LEU A 338 12.33 -15.92 59.55
C LEU A 338 13.33 -14.74 59.59
N ALA A 339 13.49 -14.16 60.79
CA ALA A 339 14.73 -13.67 61.41
C ALA A 339 15.63 -12.55 60.80
N HIS A 340 15.82 -11.50 61.63
CA HIS A 340 17.07 -10.76 61.95
C HIS A 340 17.69 -9.71 61.00
N ASP A 341 17.41 -8.43 61.33
CA ASP A 341 18.31 -7.48 62.04
C ASP A 341 19.52 -6.81 61.31
N GLN A 342 19.84 -5.58 61.76
CA GLN A 342 20.99 -4.69 61.46
C GLN A 342 21.04 -4.08 60.04
N VAL A 343 21.05 -2.76 59.76
CA VAL A 343 21.49 -1.51 60.44
C VAL A 343 23.00 -1.19 60.32
N GLU A 344 23.34 -0.24 59.43
CA GLU A 344 24.28 0.91 59.57
C GLU A 344 24.69 1.47 58.16
N GLY A 345 25.32 2.65 58.07
CA GLY A 345 26.08 3.08 56.87
C GLY A 345 25.71 4.39 56.14
N LEU A 346 25.59 5.51 56.85
CA LEU A 346 25.52 6.88 56.27
C LEU A 346 26.90 7.34 55.70
N PRO A 347 26.99 8.29 54.71
CA PRO A 347 26.75 9.71 55.01
C PRO A 347 26.17 10.64 53.91
N GLU A 348 25.39 11.59 54.44
CA GLU A 348 25.16 13.00 54.08
C GLU A 348 26.43 13.82 53.64
N PHE A 349 26.45 15.07 53.16
CA PHE A 349 25.48 16.19 52.88
C PHE A 349 26.19 17.15 51.83
N PRO A 350 25.88 18.46 51.56
CA PRO A 350 24.94 19.43 52.18
C PRO A 350 24.02 20.25 51.20
N PRO A 351 23.11 21.12 51.71
CA PRO A 351 22.10 21.83 50.90
C PRO A 351 22.21 23.39 50.87
N ARG A 352 21.32 24.01 50.08
CA ARG A 352 20.75 25.38 50.23
C ARG A 352 19.26 25.27 49.77
N GLY A 353 18.23 25.90 50.35
CA GLY A 353 18.13 27.07 51.23
C GLY A 353 17.72 28.32 50.43
N SER A 354 16.64 29.07 50.64
CA SER A 354 15.42 29.05 51.49
C SER A 354 14.83 30.48 51.41
N ALA A 355 13.51 30.69 51.30
CA ALA A 355 12.89 32.04 51.18
C ALA A 355 12.60 32.72 52.55
N PRO A 356 12.33 34.04 52.58
CA PRO A 356 10.98 34.63 52.84
C PRO A 356 10.56 35.70 51.78
N GLU A 357 9.30 36.15 51.55
CA GLU A 357 8.32 36.94 52.37
C GLU A 357 8.79 38.37 52.70
N TYR A 358 8.01 39.49 52.72
CA TYR A 358 6.55 39.83 52.73
C TYR A 358 6.37 41.31 52.18
N ALA A 359 5.23 42.02 51.99
CA ALA A 359 3.77 41.83 52.16
C ALA A 359 2.90 42.64 51.14
N THR A 360 2.19 43.74 51.53
CA THR A 360 1.04 44.36 50.80
C THR A 360 0.84 45.89 51.01
N THR A 361 0.14 46.60 50.08
CA THR A 361 -0.95 47.60 50.38
C THR A 361 -1.73 48.10 49.12
N HIS A 362 -2.97 48.55 49.38
CA HIS A 362 -4.05 49.25 48.60
C HIS A 362 -3.64 50.35 47.57
N ASP A 363 -4.52 50.94 46.72
CA ASP A 363 -6.01 51.03 46.69
C ASP A 363 -6.62 51.27 45.26
N TYR A 364 -7.95 51.41 45.18
CA TYR A 364 -8.79 51.58 43.97
C TYR A 364 -8.54 52.86 43.13
N SER A 365 -8.71 52.73 41.80
CA SER A 365 -9.48 53.68 40.98
C SER A 365 -10.03 53.00 39.72
N SER A 366 -11.14 53.49 39.18
CA SER A 366 -11.87 52.88 38.05
C SER A 366 -12.07 53.86 36.89
N GLN A 367 -11.73 53.46 35.66
CA GLN A 367 -12.11 54.19 34.45
C GLN A 367 -12.18 53.27 33.22
N ASP A 368 -13.40 53.16 32.68
CA ASP A 368 -13.81 52.96 31.28
C ASP A 368 -12.86 52.19 30.33
N TYR A 369 -13.12 50.89 30.19
CA TYR A 369 -12.61 50.10 29.06
C TYR A 369 -13.33 50.49 27.76
N SER A 370 -12.63 51.16 26.86
CA SER A 370 -12.94 51.12 25.43
C SER A 370 -12.30 49.86 24.82
N PHE A 371 -13.05 49.07 24.06
CA PHE A 371 -12.53 47.88 23.38
C PHE A 371 -11.56 48.25 22.25
N PRO A 372 -10.29 47.79 22.27
CA PRO A 372 -9.44 47.75 21.09
C PRO A 372 -9.78 46.52 20.21
N GLU A 373 -9.25 46.53 18.98
CA GLU A 373 -9.34 45.39 18.04
C GLU A 373 -8.89 44.05 18.63
N SER A 374 -9.51 42.97 18.14
CA SER A 374 -9.11 41.61 18.49
C SER A 374 -7.66 41.33 18.04
N PRO A 375 -6.80 40.75 18.89
CA PRO A 375 -5.44 40.41 18.51
C PRO A 375 -5.41 39.29 17.47
N ASP A 376 -4.36 39.26 16.65
CA ASP A 376 -4.13 38.22 15.65
C ASP A 376 -4.21 36.80 16.23
N ALA A 377 -4.69 35.86 15.40
CA ALA A 377 -4.73 34.46 15.75
C ALA A 377 -3.31 33.93 16.08
N PRO A 378 -3.16 33.04 17.08
CA PRO A 378 -1.85 32.51 17.45
C PRO A 378 -1.21 31.77 16.26
N SER A 379 -0.01 32.20 15.89
CA SER A 379 0.77 31.61 14.80
C SER A 379 0.95 30.11 15.00
N GLU A 380 0.69 29.32 13.96
CA GLU A 380 0.92 27.88 13.96
C GLU A 380 2.36 27.53 14.39
N PRO A 381 2.59 26.40 15.09
CA PRO A 381 3.93 25.89 15.29
C PRO A 381 4.54 25.56 13.92
N ALA A 382 5.58 26.30 13.54
CA ALA A 382 6.12 26.30 12.19
C ALA A 382 6.33 24.87 11.65
N SER A 383 5.67 24.58 10.53
CA SER A 383 5.87 23.33 9.80
C SER A 383 7.36 23.16 9.48
N MET A 384 7.95 22.05 9.92
CA MET A 384 9.34 21.76 9.59
C MET A 384 9.44 21.70 8.06
N PRO A 385 10.29 22.53 7.41
CA PRO A 385 10.50 22.39 5.98
C PRO A 385 11.06 20.99 5.71
N PRO A 386 10.67 20.33 4.59
CA PRO A 386 11.22 19.04 4.23
C PRO A 386 12.75 19.18 4.20
N THR A 387 13.44 18.37 5.02
CA THR A 387 14.88 18.53 5.26
C THR A 387 15.64 18.39 3.94
N ALA A 388 16.14 19.52 3.44
CA ALA A 388 16.72 19.60 2.12
C ALA A 388 17.87 18.61 1.97
N VAL A 389 17.69 17.60 1.11
CA VAL A 389 18.74 16.65 0.76
C VAL A 389 19.91 17.47 0.20
N PRO A 390 21.13 17.38 0.79
CA PRO A 390 22.20 18.32 0.48
C PRO A 390 22.62 18.24 -0.99
N SER A 391 22.31 19.30 -1.74
CA SER A 391 22.62 19.46 -3.16
C SER A 391 24.11 19.79 -3.35
N PHE A 392 24.95 18.78 -3.29
CA PHE A 392 26.39 18.95 -3.51
C PHE A 392 26.70 19.42 -4.94
N PRO A 393 27.58 20.43 -5.13
CA PRO A 393 27.87 21.00 -6.44
C PRO A 393 28.64 20.00 -7.31
N HIS A 394 28.10 19.70 -8.50
CA HIS A 394 28.74 18.83 -9.48
C HIS A 394 30.06 19.42 -9.99
N ARG A 395 31.20 18.88 -9.53
CA ARG A 395 32.49 19.04 -10.22
C ARG A 395 32.55 18.05 -11.40
N PRO A 396 32.91 18.50 -12.62
CA PRO A 396 32.91 17.63 -13.80
C PRO A 396 34.13 16.69 -13.80
N ALA A 397 33.98 15.48 -13.26
CA ALA A 397 35.01 14.42 -13.29
C ALA A 397 35.19 13.77 -14.69
N ARG A 398 35.18 14.59 -15.76
CA ARG A 398 35.38 14.16 -17.16
C ARG A 398 36.88 14.05 -17.49
N SER A 399 37.50 12.96 -17.06
CA SER A 399 38.84 12.57 -17.54
C SER A 399 39.14 11.07 -17.36
N MET A 400 38.84 10.51 -16.19
CA MET A 400 39.37 9.20 -15.78
C MET A 400 38.58 7.99 -16.33
N ALA A 401 37.24 8.03 -16.28
CA ALA A 401 36.41 6.95 -16.82
C ALA A 401 36.58 6.77 -18.35
N THR A 402 36.74 7.88 -19.08
CA THR A 402 37.03 7.87 -20.52
C THR A 402 38.38 7.25 -20.86
N ALA A 403 39.39 7.38 -19.99
CA ALA A 403 40.69 6.75 -20.19
C ALA A 403 40.63 5.22 -20.01
N MET A 404 39.87 4.72 -19.03
CA MET A 404 39.72 3.27 -18.82
C MET A 404 38.93 2.58 -19.94
N LEU A 405 37.85 3.19 -20.45
CA LEU A 405 37.12 2.66 -21.60
C LEU A 405 37.98 2.64 -22.88
N ALA A 406 38.81 3.67 -23.11
CA ALA A 406 39.74 3.70 -24.23
C ALA A 406 40.80 2.58 -24.14
N ALA A 407 41.36 2.35 -22.94
CA ALA A 407 42.34 1.28 -22.73
C ALA A 407 41.76 -0.12 -22.98
N GLY A 408 40.53 -0.40 -22.54
CA GLY A 408 39.86 -1.68 -22.77
C GLY A 408 39.60 -1.97 -24.25
N LEU A 409 39.14 -0.97 -25.01
CA LEU A 409 38.80 -1.12 -26.43
C LEU A 409 40.02 -1.39 -27.35
N VAL A 410 41.19 -0.86 -27.01
CA VAL A 410 42.42 -1.10 -27.78
C VAL A 410 42.99 -2.50 -27.55
N ILE A 411 42.84 -3.07 -26.35
CA ILE A 411 43.32 -4.44 -26.06
C ILE A 411 42.34 -5.49 -26.60
N GLY A 412 41.03 -5.29 -26.45
CA GLY A 412 40.02 -6.25 -26.90
C GLY A 412 39.96 -6.45 -28.42
N SER A 413 40.20 -5.39 -29.19
CA SER A 413 40.01 -5.38 -30.66
C SER A 413 41.06 -6.15 -31.46
N ILE A 414 42.24 -6.44 -30.89
CA ILE A 414 43.29 -7.23 -31.56
C ILE A 414 43.37 -8.66 -31.02
N GLY A 415 43.01 -8.89 -29.75
CA GLY A 415 43.04 -10.23 -29.14
C GLY A 415 41.80 -11.10 -29.38
N GLY A 416 40.60 -10.52 -29.46
CA GLY A 416 39.35 -11.28 -29.39
C GLY A 416 39.06 -12.19 -30.59
N GLY A 417 39.41 -11.76 -31.80
CA GLY A 417 38.99 -12.42 -33.05
C GLY A 417 39.53 -13.85 -33.24
N ALA A 418 40.76 -14.13 -32.79
CA ALA A 418 41.38 -15.43 -32.96
C ALA A 418 40.88 -16.48 -31.96
N VAL A 419 40.56 -16.08 -30.72
CA VAL A 419 40.15 -17.00 -29.64
C VAL A 419 38.68 -17.43 -29.80
N GLY A 420 37.81 -16.50 -30.22
CA GLY A 420 36.38 -16.80 -30.43
C GLY A 420 36.13 -17.91 -31.46
N ALA A 421 36.89 -17.92 -32.56
CA ALA A 421 36.77 -18.94 -33.61
C ALA A 421 37.13 -20.36 -33.13
N VAL A 422 38.10 -20.48 -32.21
CA VAL A 422 38.56 -21.79 -31.70
C VAL A 422 37.62 -22.36 -30.63
N LEU A 423 36.94 -21.50 -29.86
CA LEU A 423 35.92 -21.93 -28.89
C LEU A 423 34.59 -22.28 -29.57
N ALA A 424 34.16 -21.49 -30.56
CA ALA A 424 32.94 -21.76 -31.33
C ALA A 424 32.97 -23.17 -31.97
N ASN A 425 34.12 -23.59 -32.49
CA ASN A 425 34.28 -24.89 -33.16
C ASN A 425 34.58 -26.07 -32.21
N ARG A 426 34.38 -25.92 -30.89
CA ARG A 426 34.47 -27.02 -29.90
C ARG A 426 33.14 -27.39 -29.24
N HIS A 427 32.13 -26.52 -29.31
CA HIS A 427 30.79 -26.83 -28.78
C HIS A 427 29.90 -27.63 -29.76
N THR A 428 30.31 -27.78 -31.02
CA THR A 428 29.63 -28.60 -32.05
C THR A 428 30.09 -30.07 -32.08
N ALA A 429 31.17 -30.42 -31.38
CA ALA A 429 31.81 -31.75 -31.46
C ALA A 429 31.52 -32.67 -30.26
N ASN A 430 30.70 -32.24 -29.30
CA ASN A 430 30.32 -33.04 -28.12
C ASN A 430 28.79 -33.12 -27.93
N ALA A 431 28.07 -33.29 -29.05
CA ALA A 431 26.71 -33.83 -29.06
C ALA A 431 26.73 -35.34 -28.74
N VAL A 432 27.26 -35.69 -27.56
CA VAL A 432 27.16 -37.04 -27.00
C VAL A 432 25.69 -37.33 -26.72
N ASN A 433 25.26 -38.58 -26.91
CA ASN A 433 23.88 -39.02 -26.69
C ASN A 433 23.44 -38.82 -25.23
N SER A 434 22.95 -37.63 -24.91
CA SER A 434 21.88 -37.43 -23.93
C SER A 434 20.60 -38.01 -24.52
N GLN A 435 20.55 -39.35 -24.66
CA GLN A 435 19.30 -40.06 -24.55
C GLN A 435 18.81 -39.81 -23.12
N THR A 436 18.03 -38.74 -22.96
CA THR A 436 17.20 -38.56 -21.78
C THR A 436 16.29 -39.76 -21.76
N THR A 437 16.62 -40.76 -20.93
CA THR A 437 15.68 -41.84 -20.62
C THR A 437 14.44 -41.14 -20.12
N ALA A 438 13.38 -41.15 -20.92
CA ALA A 438 12.09 -40.60 -20.56
C ALA A 438 11.50 -41.52 -19.49
N GLY A 439 12.00 -41.37 -18.26
CA GLY A 439 11.45 -41.98 -17.08
C GLY A 439 10.01 -41.52 -17.03
N THR A 440 9.09 -42.44 -17.30
CA THR A 440 7.66 -42.19 -17.31
C THR A 440 7.17 -42.04 -15.88
N ASN A 441 7.60 -40.94 -15.25
CA ASN A 441 6.80 -40.19 -14.31
C ASN A 441 5.57 -39.70 -15.09
N ALA A 442 4.66 -40.63 -15.39
CA ALA A 442 3.26 -40.32 -15.58
C ALA A 442 2.79 -39.75 -14.24
N GLY A 443 3.03 -38.45 -14.05
CA GLY A 443 2.46 -37.70 -12.95
C GLY A 443 0.97 -37.99 -12.97
N ILE A 444 0.45 -38.51 -11.86
CA ILE A 444 -0.92 -39.01 -11.79
C ILE A 444 -1.83 -37.86 -12.19
N ALA A 445 -2.39 -37.95 -13.41
CA ALA A 445 -3.19 -36.88 -13.97
C ALA A 445 -4.31 -36.58 -12.98
N ALA A 446 -4.41 -35.31 -12.57
CA ALA A 446 -5.44 -34.89 -11.63
C ALA A 446 -6.80 -35.40 -12.13
N PRO A 447 -7.60 -36.11 -11.31
CA PRO A 447 -8.86 -36.67 -11.77
C PRO A 447 -9.71 -35.60 -12.44
N ALA A 448 -10.27 -35.92 -13.61
CA ALA A 448 -11.10 -34.99 -14.37
C ALA A 448 -12.20 -34.42 -13.42
N PRO A 449 -12.34 -33.09 -13.32
CA PRO A 449 -13.25 -32.49 -12.35
C PRO A 449 -14.68 -33.05 -12.46
N SER A 450 -15.28 -33.38 -11.31
CA SER A 450 -16.67 -33.81 -11.27
C SER A 450 -17.57 -32.75 -11.93
N PRO A 451 -18.51 -33.12 -12.81
CA PRO A 451 -19.43 -32.17 -13.44
C PRO A 451 -20.15 -31.31 -12.39
N GLY A 452 -20.20 -29.99 -12.61
CA GLY A 452 -20.77 -29.03 -11.66
C GLY A 452 -19.92 -28.70 -10.44
N SER A 453 -18.72 -29.28 -10.29
CA SER A 453 -17.77 -28.84 -9.25
C SER A 453 -17.12 -27.49 -9.59
N TYR A 454 -16.67 -26.76 -8.57
CA TYR A 454 -15.91 -25.52 -8.76
C TYR A 454 -14.66 -25.71 -9.64
N ALA A 455 -14.01 -26.87 -9.55
CA ALA A 455 -12.88 -27.21 -10.42
C ALA A 455 -13.30 -27.41 -11.90
N ALA A 456 -14.51 -27.89 -12.17
CA ALA A 456 -15.05 -27.96 -13.53
C ALA A 456 -15.38 -26.55 -14.07
N ILE A 457 -16.03 -25.72 -13.25
CA ILE A 457 -16.37 -24.34 -13.60
C ILE A 457 -15.10 -23.53 -13.88
N TYR A 458 -14.09 -23.62 -13.00
CA TYR A 458 -12.79 -22.97 -13.22
C TYR A 458 -12.12 -23.43 -14.53
N GLN A 459 -12.06 -24.74 -14.81
CA GLN A 459 -11.47 -25.24 -16.06
C GLN A 459 -12.25 -24.83 -17.31
N GLN A 460 -13.56 -24.57 -17.18
CA GLN A 460 -14.43 -24.07 -18.25
C GLN A 460 -14.24 -22.56 -18.51
N THR A 461 -13.91 -21.76 -17.50
CA THR A 461 -13.92 -20.28 -17.60
C THR A 461 -12.54 -19.61 -17.50
N LYS A 462 -11.51 -20.28 -16.98
CA LYS A 462 -10.16 -19.72 -16.79
C LYS A 462 -9.52 -19.10 -18.04
N ASP A 463 -9.92 -19.54 -19.23
CA ASP A 463 -9.31 -19.10 -20.49
C ASP A 463 -9.93 -17.81 -21.04
N GLY A 464 -11.11 -17.41 -20.54
CA GLY A 464 -11.72 -16.10 -20.83
C GLY A 464 -11.36 -15.03 -19.80
N VAL A 465 -10.29 -15.25 -19.02
CA VAL A 465 -9.78 -14.34 -18.00
C VAL A 465 -8.30 -14.07 -18.27
N VAL A 466 -7.94 -12.79 -18.32
CA VAL A 466 -6.58 -12.33 -18.63
C VAL A 466 -5.98 -11.54 -17.47
N THR A 467 -4.67 -11.60 -17.28
CA THR A 467 -3.94 -10.64 -16.43
C THR A 467 -3.84 -9.32 -17.19
N ILE A 468 -4.17 -8.19 -16.56
CA ILE A 468 -3.86 -6.87 -17.08
C ILE A 468 -2.72 -6.28 -16.24
N THR A 469 -1.72 -5.74 -16.92
CA THR A 469 -0.55 -5.11 -16.31
C THR A 469 -0.31 -3.76 -16.98
N THR A 470 -0.29 -2.69 -16.19
CA THR A 470 -0.15 -1.32 -16.69
C THR A 470 1.12 -0.66 -16.19
N GLN A 471 1.78 0.08 -17.08
CA GLN A 471 2.98 0.85 -16.76
C GLN A 471 2.60 2.33 -16.64
N VAL A 472 2.65 2.88 -15.43
CA VAL A 472 2.40 4.30 -15.17
C VAL A 472 3.75 5.02 -15.15
N SER A 473 3.92 6.01 -16.05
CA SER A 473 5.13 6.81 -16.15
C SER A 473 5.12 7.92 -15.10
N GLY A 474 5.80 7.70 -13.98
CA GLY A 474 5.91 8.67 -12.89
C GLY A 474 6.70 9.93 -13.27
N ARG A 475 6.49 11.03 -12.54
CA ARG A 475 7.09 12.35 -12.81
C ARG A 475 8.55 12.46 -12.35
N GLY A 476 9.39 11.51 -12.76
CA GLY A 476 10.82 11.44 -12.44
C GLY A 476 11.55 10.45 -13.34
N PHE A 477 12.83 10.72 -13.64
CA PHE A 477 13.57 10.09 -14.75
C PHE A 477 13.73 8.55 -14.74
N ARG A 478 13.33 7.83 -13.67
CA ARG A 478 13.41 6.36 -13.56
C ARG A 478 12.30 5.71 -12.71
N SER A 479 11.15 6.36 -12.51
CA SER A 479 10.06 5.80 -11.70
C SER A 479 8.90 5.32 -12.56
N PHE A 480 8.85 4.02 -12.82
CA PHE A 480 7.64 3.33 -13.32
C PHE A 480 6.96 2.64 -12.14
N SER A 481 5.68 2.92 -11.90
CA SER A 481 4.84 2.06 -11.07
C SER A 481 4.08 1.09 -11.96
N GLN A 482 4.07 -0.19 -11.57
CA GLN A 482 3.36 -1.24 -12.26
C GLN A 482 2.08 -1.55 -11.46
N ALA A 483 0.92 -1.28 -12.05
CA ALA A 483 -0.36 -1.74 -11.50
C ALA A 483 -0.79 -3.03 -12.20
N GLN A 484 -1.58 -3.84 -11.50
CA GLN A 484 -2.03 -5.16 -11.96
C GLN A 484 -3.49 -5.39 -11.59
N GLY A 485 -4.25 -5.86 -12.55
CA GLY A 485 -5.63 -6.33 -12.40
C GLY A 485 -5.86 -7.58 -13.25
N SER A 486 -7.13 -7.91 -13.42
CA SER A 486 -7.60 -8.88 -14.41
C SER A 486 -8.45 -8.19 -15.47
N GLY A 487 -8.78 -8.93 -16.52
CA GLY A 487 -9.78 -8.57 -17.51
C GLY A 487 -10.60 -9.79 -17.93
N ILE A 488 -11.76 -9.52 -18.52
CA ILE A 488 -12.71 -10.50 -19.02
C ILE A 488 -12.72 -10.42 -20.54
N GLU A 489 -12.55 -11.56 -21.22
CA GLU A 489 -12.78 -11.63 -22.66
C GLU A 489 -14.27 -11.60 -22.96
N VAL A 490 -14.72 -10.59 -23.72
CA VAL A 490 -16.15 -10.41 -24.04
C VAL A 490 -16.51 -10.77 -25.48
N ASP A 491 -15.55 -10.79 -26.42
CA ASP A 491 -15.84 -11.09 -27.82
C ASP A 491 -14.69 -11.79 -28.59
N LYS A 492 -14.93 -12.06 -29.88
CA LYS A 492 -13.95 -12.68 -30.79
C LYS A 492 -13.20 -11.66 -31.64
N GLN A 493 -13.34 -10.38 -31.36
CA GLN A 493 -12.68 -9.26 -32.04
C GLN A 493 -11.44 -8.84 -31.25
N GLY A 494 -11.37 -9.21 -29.98
CA GLY A 494 -10.24 -8.97 -29.08
C GLY A 494 -10.53 -7.88 -28.05
N ASP A 495 -11.80 -7.56 -27.77
CA ASP A 495 -12.14 -6.60 -26.74
C ASP A 495 -12.18 -7.28 -25.35
N ILE A 496 -11.44 -6.68 -24.42
CA ILE A 496 -11.29 -7.09 -23.02
C ILE A 496 -11.97 -6.06 -22.12
N LEU A 497 -12.93 -6.50 -21.32
CA LEU A 497 -13.58 -5.67 -20.31
C LEU A 497 -12.76 -5.69 -19.00
N THR A 498 -12.60 -4.54 -18.36
CA THR A 498 -11.91 -4.40 -17.06
C THR A 498 -12.42 -3.14 -16.34
N ASN A 499 -11.89 -2.85 -15.14
CA ASN A 499 -12.15 -1.60 -14.44
C ASN A 499 -11.44 -0.40 -15.10
N ALA A 500 -11.98 0.80 -14.93
CA ALA A 500 -11.30 2.04 -15.28
C ALA A 500 -10.04 2.26 -14.43
N HIS A 501 -10.10 1.97 -13.12
CA HIS A 501 -8.95 2.18 -12.22
C HIS A 501 -7.73 1.28 -12.54
N VAL A 502 -7.94 0.12 -13.18
CA VAL A 502 -6.85 -0.79 -13.61
C VAL A 502 -6.03 -0.19 -14.77
N VAL A 503 -6.65 0.66 -15.59
CA VAL A 503 -6.04 1.29 -16.77
C VAL A 503 -5.76 2.80 -16.62
N ASP A 504 -6.09 3.39 -15.47
CA ASP A 504 -5.90 4.83 -15.24
C ASP A 504 -4.41 5.22 -15.24
N GLY A 505 -4.11 6.37 -15.85
CA GLY A 505 -2.73 6.87 -16.01
C GLY A 505 -1.75 5.98 -16.81
N ALA A 506 -2.21 4.87 -17.40
CA ALA A 506 -1.34 3.90 -18.06
C ALA A 506 -0.73 4.43 -19.36
N SER A 507 0.61 4.40 -19.48
CA SER A 507 1.32 4.73 -20.73
C SER A 507 1.45 3.53 -21.67
N GLN A 508 1.41 2.31 -21.12
CA GLN A 508 1.23 1.05 -21.85
C GLN A 508 0.35 0.10 -21.03
N VAL A 509 -0.56 -0.60 -21.72
CA VAL A 509 -1.30 -1.76 -21.18
C VAL A 509 -0.73 -3.03 -21.80
N GLN A 510 -0.34 -3.99 -20.97
CA GLN A 510 0.00 -5.36 -21.39
C GLN A 510 -1.07 -6.32 -20.89
N VAL A 511 -1.47 -7.25 -21.74
CA VAL A 511 -2.48 -8.28 -21.47
C VAL A 511 -1.80 -9.63 -21.56
N GLN A 512 -2.02 -10.50 -20.57
CA GLN A 512 -1.53 -11.87 -20.54
C GLN A 512 -2.67 -12.87 -20.50
N PHE A 513 -2.67 -13.81 -21.45
CA PHE A 513 -3.65 -14.88 -21.55
C PHE A 513 -3.36 -16.03 -20.58
N SER A 514 -4.36 -16.89 -20.34
CA SER A 514 -4.23 -18.08 -19.48
C SER A 514 -3.11 -19.03 -19.91
N ASN A 515 -2.77 -19.08 -21.20
CA ASN A 515 -1.66 -19.86 -21.75
C ASN A 515 -0.26 -19.24 -21.48
N GLY A 516 -0.19 -18.07 -20.84
CA GLY A 516 1.04 -17.33 -20.51
C GLY A 516 1.52 -16.34 -21.59
N GLN A 517 0.94 -16.38 -22.80
CA GLN A 517 1.23 -15.46 -23.91
C GLN A 517 0.89 -14.01 -23.51
N THR A 518 1.75 -13.06 -23.87
CA THR A 518 1.53 -11.63 -23.65
C THR A 518 1.33 -10.87 -24.95
N THR A 519 0.57 -9.78 -24.88
CA THR A 519 0.39 -8.82 -25.97
C THR A 519 0.21 -7.39 -25.42
N THR A 520 0.32 -6.38 -26.27
CA THR A 520 0.01 -4.98 -25.90
C THR A 520 -1.45 -4.69 -26.24
N GLY A 521 -2.19 -4.13 -25.28
CA GLY A 521 -3.58 -3.71 -25.45
C GLY A 521 -3.68 -2.21 -25.72
N GLN A 522 -4.68 -1.82 -26.52
CA GLN A 522 -5.09 -0.42 -26.71
C GLN A 522 -6.36 -0.15 -25.90
N VAL A 523 -6.32 0.81 -24.97
CA VAL A 523 -7.54 1.31 -24.32
C VAL A 523 -8.44 1.97 -25.38
N LYS A 524 -9.68 1.50 -25.49
CA LYS A 524 -10.68 1.97 -26.48
C LYS A 524 -11.56 3.06 -25.93
N GLY A 525 -12.05 2.85 -24.71
CA GLY A 525 -12.90 3.76 -23.97
C GLY A 525 -12.78 3.47 -22.48
N VAL A 526 -12.98 4.51 -21.67
CA VAL A 526 -12.92 4.48 -20.21
C VAL A 526 -14.10 5.28 -19.67
N ASP A 527 -14.80 4.72 -18.70
CA ASP A 527 -15.84 5.38 -17.94
C ASP A 527 -15.52 5.28 -16.44
N GLN A 528 -14.81 6.29 -15.94
CA GLN A 528 -14.50 6.45 -14.51
C GLN A 528 -15.76 6.64 -13.63
N SER A 529 -16.93 6.92 -14.21
CA SER A 529 -18.20 7.10 -13.50
C SER A 529 -19.08 5.84 -13.45
N ALA A 530 -18.65 4.77 -14.12
CA ALA A 530 -19.12 3.39 -13.94
C ALA A 530 -18.01 2.43 -13.44
N ASP A 531 -16.78 2.93 -13.32
CA ASP A 531 -15.52 2.20 -13.15
C ASP A 531 -15.35 1.03 -14.15
N LEU A 532 -15.53 1.30 -15.45
CA LEU A 532 -15.34 0.33 -16.53
C LEU A 532 -14.45 0.86 -17.65
N ALA A 533 -13.69 -0.02 -18.28
CA ALA A 533 -12.92 0.26 -19.48
C ALA A 533 -12.90 -0.94 -20.43
N VAL A 534 -12.67 -0.67 -21.72
CA VAL A 534 -12.42 -1.70 -22.75
C VAL A 534 -11.00 -1.55 -23.28
N VAL A 535 -10.26 -2.66 -23.31
CA VAL A 535 -8.90 -2.78 -23.86
C VAL A 535 -8.95 -3.75 -25.04
N GLN A 536 -8.59 -3.29 -26.23
CA GLN A 536 -8.54 -4.10 -27.44
C GLN A 536 -7.16 -4.73 -27.65
N VAL A 537 -7.12 -6.01 -27.99
CA VAL A 537 -5.90 -6.78 -28.28
C VAL A 537 -5.93 -7.42 -29.66
N SER A 538 -4.82 -7.32 -30.39
CA SER A 538 -4.68 -7.92 -31.73
C SER A 538 -4.13 -9.34 -31.65
N VAL A 539 -5.02 -10.34 -31.58
CA VAL A 539 -4.69 -11.77 -31.56
C VAL A 539 -5.58 -12.59 -32.51
N SER A 540 -5.22 -13.85 -32.75
CA SER A 540 -6.05 -14.77 -33.56
C SER A 540 -7.33 -15.15 -32.81
N GLN A 541 -8.47 -15.22 -33.51
CA GLN A 541 -9.78 -15.51 -32.91
C GLN A 541 -9.85 -16.87 -32.19
N ASP A 542 -8.99 -17.81 -32.54
CA ASP A 542 -8.87 -19.12 -31.89
C ASP A 542 -8.16 -19.09 -30.53
N GLN A 543 -7.50 -17.97 -30.18
CA GLN A 543 -6.84 -17.73 -28.88
C GLN A 543 -7.77 -17.07 -27.86
N LEU A 544 -8.93 -16.58 -28.29
CA LEU A 544 -9.91 -15.90 -27.44
C LEU A 544 -10.97 -16.89 -26.95
N HIS A 545 -11.43 -16.78 -25.71
CA HIS A 545 -12.42 -17.65 -25.07
C HIS A 545 -13.49 -16.87 -24.29
N PRO A 546 -14.35 -16.07 -24.97
CA PRO A 546 -15.31 -15.19 -24.29
C PRO A 546 -16.24 -15.91 -23.31
N LEU A 547 -16.46 -15.28 -22.15
CA LEU A 547 -17.30 -15.84 -21.10
C LEU A 547 -18.79 -15.73 -21.45
N ALA A 548 -19.57 -16.75 -21.05
CA ALA A 548 -21.02 -16.75 -21.24
C ALA A 548 -21.68 -15.72 -20.30
N THR A 549 -22.36 -14.71 -20.86
CA THR A 549 -23.06 -13.70 -20.09
C THR A 549 -24.26 -14.29 -19.33
N GLY A 550 -24.34 -14.02 -18.02
CA GLY A 550 -25.49 -14.31 -17.18
C GLY A 550 -26.52 -13.17 -17.19
N ASN A 551 -27.24 -13.02 -16.07
CA ASN A 551 -28.19 -11.93 -15.86
C ASN A 551 -28.13 -11.49 -14.38
N SER A 552 -27.69 -10.26 -14.12
CA SER A 552 -27.58 -9.74 -12.75
C SER A 552 -28.94 -9.48 -12.09
N ASP A 553 -29.97 -9.21 -12.87
CA ASP A 553 -31.27 -8.74 -12.36
C ASP A 553 -32.13 -9.90 -11.83
N THR A 554 -31.67 -11.14 -12.03
CA THR A 554 -32.26 -12.37 -11.48
C THR A 554 -31.56 -12.90 -10.22
N LEU A 555 -30.49 -12.25 -9.75
CA LEU A 555 -29.74 -12.68 -8.57
C LEU A 555 -30.54 -12.56 -7.27
N GLN A 556 -30.22 -13.41 -6.31
CA GLN A 556 -30.75 -13.41 -4.94
C GLN A 556 -29.63 -13.48 -3.91
N VAL A 557 -29.86 -12.92 -2.72
CA VAL A 557 -28.92 -13.05 -1.60
C VAL A 557 -28.88 -14.52 -1.16
N GLY A 558 -27.68 -15.10 -1.14
CA GLY A 558 -27.45 -16.53 -0.95
C GLY A 558 -27.13 -17.33 -2.22
N ASP A 559 -27.28 -16.75 -3.43
CA ASP A 559 -26.80 -17.37 -4.66
C ASP A 559 -25.27 -17.54 -4.62
N THR A 560 -24.76 -18.59 -5.28
CA THR A 560 -23.30 -18.84 -5.36
C THR A 560 -22.59 -17.74 -6.14
N ALA A 561 -21.50 -17.23 -5.57
CA ALA A 561 -20.63 -16.23 -6.18
C ALA A 561 -19.20 -16.78 -6.29
N LEU A 562 -18.66 -16.85 -7.51
CA LEU A 562 -17.35 -17.41 -7.82
C LEU A 562 -16.50 -16.34 -8.51
N ALA A 563 -15.47 -15.82 -7.83
CA ALA A 563 -14.60 -14.80 -8.39
C ALA A 563 -13.31 -15.43 -8.95
N ILE A 564 -12.89 -14.96 -10.12
CA ILE A 564 -11.63 -15.36 -10.76
C ILE A 564 -10.73 -14.14 -10.96
N GLY A 565 -9.43 -14.31 -10.72
CA GLY A 565 -8.45 -13.26 -10.94
C GLY A 565 -7.00 -13.74 -10.97
N THR A 566 -6.08 -12.79 -11.06
CA THR A 566 -4.64 -13.00 -11.26
C THR A 566 -3.80 -12.17 -10.27
N PRO A 567 -4.01 -12.31 -8.95
CA PRO A 567 -3.26 -11.59 -7.93
C PRO A 567 -1.78 -11.97 -7.94
N PHE A 568 -0.91 -10.96 -7.81
CA PHE A 568 0.55 -11.08 -7.75
C PHE A 568 1.19 -11.78 -8.98
N GLY A 569 0.52 -11.80 -10.13
CA GLY A 569 0.97 -12.47 -11.35
C GLY A 569 0.97 -14.00 -11.29
N LEU A 570 0.39 -14.59 -10.25
CA LEU A 570 0.13 -16.02 -10.18
C LEU A 570 -1.17 -16.31 -10.94
N GLN A 571 -1.10 -17.15 -11.96
CA GLN A 571 -2.28 -17.52 -12.75
C GLN A 571 -3.29 -18.30 -11.90
N GLY A 572 -4.57 -17.93 -11.99
CA GLY A 572 -5.67 -18.79 -11.53
C GLY A 572 -6.02 -18.69 -10.05
N SER A 573 -6.11 -17.48 -9.50
CA SER A 573 -6.85 -17.31 -8.23
C SER A 573 -8.33 -17.54 -8.50
N PHE A 574 -8.90 -18.52 -7.81
CA PHE A 574 -10.32 -18.84 -7.83
C PHE A 574 -10.83 -18.82 -6.40
N THR A 575 -11.77 -17.93 -6.11
CA THR A 575 -12.36 -17.77 -4.78
C THR A 575 -13.88 -17.93 -4.86
N ALA A 576 -14.49 -18.44 -3.79
CA ALA A 576 -15.90 -18.83 -3.77
C ALA A 576 -16.58 -18.36 -2.49
N GLY A 577 -17.84 -17.98 -2.63
CA GLY A 577 -18.71 -17.49 -1.57
C GLY A 577 -20.15 -17.40 -2.07
N ILE A 578 -20.90 -16.43 -1.56
CA ILE A 578 -22.28 -16.13 -1.93
C ILE A 578 -22.47 -14.65 -2.28
N ILE A 579 -23.58 -14.33 -2.92
CA ILE A 579 -24.14 -12.98 -2.97
C ILE A 579 -24.61 -12.62 -1.55
N SER A 580 -23.86 -11.78 -0.85
CA SER A 580 -24.16 -11.31 0.51
C SER A 580 -25.11 -10.11 0.53
N GLY A 581 -25.24 -9.42 -0.61
CA GLY A 581 -26.10 -8.26 -0.76
C GLY A 581 -26.24 -7.83 -2.22
N LEU A 582 -27.33 -7.12 -2.51
CA LEU A 582 -27.63 -6.53 -3.81
C LEU A 582 -28.03 -5.07 -3.60
N ASN A 583 -27.98 -4.27 -4.67
CA ASN A 583 -28.31 -2.84 -4.66
C ASN A 583 -27.50 -2.03 -3.64
N ARG A 584 -26.22 -2.38 -3.44
CA ARG A 584 -25.30 -1.60 -2.63
C ARG A 584 -24.81 -0.35 -3.37
N THR A 585 -24.29 0.60 -2.63
CA THR A 585 -23.66 1.80 -3.17
C THR A 585 -22.21 1.87 -2.69
N THR A 586 -21.29 2.14 -3.61
CA THR A 586 -19.88 2.46 -3.33
C THR A 586 -19.49 3.74 -4.10
N THR A 587 -18.22 4.12 -4.11
CA THR A 587 -17.72 5.34 -4.78
C THR A 587 -16.80 4.99 -5.94
N ALA A 588 -17.07 5.55 -7.12
CA ALA A 588 -16.23 5.42 -8.31
C ALA A 588 -14.90 6.18 -8.15
N PRO A 589 -13.86 5.88 -8.96
CA PRO A 589 -12.58 6.59 -8.93
C PRO A 589 -12.67 8.12 -9.08
N ASN A 590 -13.74 8.63 -9.72
CA ASN A 590 -13.99 10.06 -9.88
C ASN A 590 -15.01 10.66 -8.88
N GLY A 591 -15.24 9.99 -7.75
CA GLY A 591 -16.10 10.46 -6.66
C GLY A 591 -17.61 10.29 -6.87
N ARG A 592 -18.04 9.75 -8.03
CA ARG A 592 -19.45 9.47 -8.30
C ARG A 592 -19.94 8.27 -7.49
N ALA A 593 -21.15 8.31 -6.95
CA ALA A 593 -21.77 7.13 -6.33
C ALA A 593 -22.06 6.03 -7.37
N LEU A 594 -21.48 4.84 -7.17
CA LEU A 594 -21.79 3.60 -7.90
C LEU A 594 -22.91 2.87 -7.17
N THR A 595 -24.15 3.16 -7.54
CA THR A 595 -25.36 2.48 -7.05
C THR A 595 -25.46 1.04 -7.55
N GLY A 596 -26.41 0.24 -7.05
CA GLY A 596 -26.82 -1.01 -7.70
C GLY A 596 -25.82 -2.17 -7.59
N MET A 597 -24.73 -2.02 -6.84
CA MET A 597 -23.62 -2.97 -6.79
C MET A 597 -24.00 -4.31 -6.15
N ILE A 598 -23.38 -5.37 -6.64
CA ILE A 598 -23.38 -6.70 -6.01
C ILE A 598 -22.37 -6.68 -4.86
N GLN A 599 -22.74 -7.28 -3.73
CA GLN A 599 -21.83 -7.55 -2.60
C GLN A 599 -21.65 -9.07 -2.46
N THR A 600 -20.42 -9.51 -2.24
CA THR A 600 -20.08 -10.92 -1.98
C THR A 600 -19.10 -11.06 -0.82
N ASP A 601 -19.10 -12.24 -0.18
CA ASP A 601 -18.10 -12.69 0.78
C ASP A 601 -17.01 -13.56 0.13
N ALA A 602 -17.14 -13.87 -1.18
CA ALA A 602 -16.07 -14.48 -1.96
C ALA A 602 -14.83 -13.56 -1.93
N PRO A 603 -13.66 -14.03 -1.47
CA PRO A 603 -12.50 -13.15 -1.28
C PRO A 603 -12.03 -12.44 -2.57
N ILE A 604 -12.29 -11.14 -2.63
CA ILE A 604 -11.77 -10.19 -3.63
C ILE A 604 -10.55 -9.49 -3.03
N ASN A 605 -9.40 -9.54 -3.71
CA ASN A 605 -8.14 -8.90 -3.29
C ASN A 605 -7.49 -8.21 -4.50
N PRO A 606 -6.50 -7.32 -4.31
CA PRO A 606 -5.78 -6.67 -5.41
C PRO A 606 -5.30 -7.67 -6.47
N GLY A 607 -5.63 -7.40 -7.74
CA GLY A 607 -5.40 -8.33 -8.86
C GLY A 607 -6.56 -9.27 -9.20
N ASN A 608 -7.67 -9.26 -8.45
CA ASN A 608 -8.97 -9.76 -8.93
C ASN A 608 -9.81 -8.68 -9.63
N SER A 609 -9.53 -7.39 -9.37
CA SER A 609 -10.22 -6.23 -9.96
C SER A 609 -10.19 -6.27 -11.50
N GLY A 610 -11.33 -6.04 -12.14
CA GLY A 610 -11.54 -6.21 -13.58
C GLY A 610 -11.79 -7.66 -14.03
N GLY A 611 -11.60 -8.66 -13.15
CA GLY A 611 -11.92 -10.07 -13.40
C GLY A 611 -13.40 -10.40 -13.18
N PRO A 612 -13.86 -11.60 -13.55
CA PRO A 612 -15.27 -11.97 -13.47
C PRO A 612 -15.72 -12.37 -12.07
N LEU A 613 -16.96 -12.00 -11.74
CA LEU A 613 -17.83 -12.70 -10.79
C LEU A 613 -18.78 -13.60 -11.58
N LEU A 614 -18.80 -14.90 -11.25
CA LEU A 614 -19.57 -15.94 -11.93
C LEU A 614 -20.62 -16.56 -10.99
N ASP A 615 -21.70 -17.09 -11.58
CA ASP A 615 -22.68 -17.92 -10.88
C ASP A 615 -22.26 -19.40 -10.80
N SER A 616 -23.11 -20.24 -10.18
CA SER A 616 -22.93 -21.69 -10.06
C SER A 616 -22.91 -22.48 -11.38
N ARG A 617 -23.11 -21.81 -12.54
CA ARG A 617 -23.02 -22.39 -13.89
C ARG A 617 -21.78 -21.90 -14.65
N GLY A 618 -21.00 -20.99 -14.06
CA GLY A 618 -19.88 -20.31 -14.71
C GLY A 618 -20.31 -19.17 -15.64
N ALA A 619 -21.54 -18.65 -15.52
CA ALA A 619 -22.00 -17.51 -16.29
C ALA A 619 -21.62 -16.19 -15.59
N LEU A 620 -21.18 -15.20 -16.36
CA LEU A 620 -20.76 -13.88 -15.87
C LEU A 620 -21.94 -13.11 -15.28
N ILE A 621 -21.88 -12.77 -13.99
CA ILE A 621 -22.91 -12.01 -13.28
C ILE A 621 -22.43 -10.63 -12.79
N GLY A 622 -21.12 -10.40 -12.74
CA GLY A 622 -20.55 -9.07 -12.54
C GLY A 622 -19.05 -8.98 -12.85
N VAL A 623 -18.52 -7.76 -12.80
CA VAL A 623 -17.07 -7.48 -12.84
C VAL A 623 -16.61 -7.20 -11.41
N ASN A 624 -15.63 -7.95 -10.91
CA ASN A 624 -15.03 -7.72 -9.60
C ASN A 624 -14.39 -6.33 -9.59
N ASP A 625 -14.68 -5.52 -8.58
CA ASP A 625 -14.20 -4.14 -8.50
C ASP A 625 -13.17 -4.00 -7.36
N SER A 626 -13.65 -3.64 -6.18
CA SER A 626 -12.84 -3.29 -5.02
C SER A 626 -13.42 -3.89 -3.73
N ILE A 627 -12.68 -3.70 -2.64
CA ILE A 627 -13.14 -3.94 -1.27
C ILE A 627 -13.32 -2.60 -0.57
N ASP A 628 -14.42 -2.43 0.15
CA ASP A 628 -14.49 -1.42 1.21
C ASP A 628 -13.87 -2.06 2.46
N SER A 629 -12.63 -1.67 2.77
CA SER A 629 -11.86 -2.25 3.87
C SER A 629 -10.93 -1.20 4.49
N PRO A 630 -10.97 -1.01 5.82
CA PRO A 630 -10.05 -0.09 6.52
C PRO A 630 -8.62 -0.66 6.67
N VAL A 631 -8.31 -1.76 5.99
CA VAL A 631 -6.98 -2.41 5.93
C VAL A 631 -6.72 -2.94 4.52
N GLU A 632 -5.45 -3.07 4.13
CA GLU A 632 -5.03 -3.64 2.83
C GLU A 632 -5.28 -5.16 2.77
N GLY A 633 -6.54 -5.57 2.68
CA GLY A 633 -6.93 -6.98 2.56
C GLY A 633 -8.43 -7.22 2.76
N ASN A 634 -8.95 -8.28 2.15
CA ASN A 634 -10.36 -8.66 2.23
C ASN A 634 -10.79 -9.05 3.66
N VAL A 635 -11.93 -8.52 4.12
CA VAL A 635 -12.52 -8.80 5.45
C VAL A 635 -13.88 -9.52 5.38
N GLY A 636 -14.16 -10.23 4.27
CA GLY A 636 -15.46 -10.86 3.99
C GLY A 636 -16.47 -9.93 3.31
N VAL A 637 -16.00 -8.81 2.74
CA VAL A 637 -16.81 -7.86 1.97
C VAL A 637 -16.04 -7.48 0.71
N GLY A 638 -16.58 -7.83 -0.46
CA GLY A 638 -16.12 -7.38 -1.77
C GLY A 638 -17.29 -6.95 -2.65
N PHE A 639 -17.03 -6.07 -3.61
CA PHE A 639 -18.05 -5.52 -4.51
C PHE A 639 -17.83 -5.90 -5.97
N SER A 640 -18.92 -5.92 -6.74
CA SER A 640 -18.87 -6.18 -8.17
C SER A 640 -19.91 -5.36 -8.93
N ILE A 641 -19.52 -4.87 -10.10
CA ILE A 641 -20.36 -4.12 -11.04
C ILE A 641 -21.31 -5.12 -11.73
N PRO A 642 -22.65 -4.93 -11.70
CA PRO A 642 -23.59 -5.89 -12.31
C PRO A 642 -23.35 -6.09 -13.81
N VAL A 643 -23.40 -7.34 -14.29
CA VAL A 643 -23.13 -7.66 -15.70
C VAL A 643 -24.09 -6.95 -16.65
N ASN A 644 -25.35 -6.70 -16.27
CA ASN A 644 -26.31 -6.00 -17.14
C ASN A 644 -25.91 -4.53 -17.35
N ARG A 645 -25.33 -3.87 -16.33
CA ARG A 645 -24.74 -2.52 -16.45
C ARG A 645 -23.48 -2.55 -17.31
N ALA A 646 -22.58 -3.51 -17.08
CA ALA A 646 -21.36 -3.61 -17.88
C ALA A 646 -21.68 -3.85 -19.38
N THR A 647 -22.66 -4.72 -19.65
CA THR A 647 -23.14 -5.02 -21.01
C THR A 647 -23.79 -3.79 -21.67
N SER A 648 -24.57 -2.99 -20.93
CA SER A 648 -25.21 -1.79 -21.51
C SER A 648 -24.21 -0.66 -21.84
N LEU A 649 -23.07 -0.63 -21.15
CA LEU A 649 -21.98 0.32 -21.38
C LEU A 649 -20.89 -0.20 -22.33
N LEU A 650 -20.92 -1.47 -22.73
CA LEU A 650 -19.87 -2.05 -23.57
C LEU A 650 -19.78 -1.36 -24.94
N LYS A 651 -20.91 -1.15 -25.63
CA LYS A 651 -20.93 -0.56 -26.98
C LYS A 651 -20.31 0.84 -27.10
N PRO A 652 -20.60 1.81 -26.20
CA PRO A 652 -19.87 3.09 -26.21
C PRO A 652 -18.38 2.94 -25.86
N LEU A 653 -18.01 2.04 -24.93
CA LEU A 653 -16.60 1.81 -24.56
C LEU A 653 -15.78 1.20 -25.71
N GLU A 654 -16.27 0.17 -26.41
CA GLU A 654 -15.67 -0.41 -27.62
C GLU A 654 -15.35 0.66 -28.69
N THR A 655 -16.26 1.63 -28.83
CA THR A 655 -16.24 2.66 -29.88
C THR A 655 -15.57 3.96 -29.44
N GLY A 656 -15.07 4.04 -28.19
CA GLY A 656 -14.46 5.25 -27.62
C GLY A 656 -15.43 6.43 -27.47
N GLN A 657 -16.74 6.16 -27.42
CA GLN A 657 -17.76 7.18 -27.17
C GLN A 657 -17.80 7.51 -25.68
N ALA A 658 -17.74 8.80 -25.35
CA ALA A 658 -17.87 9.26 -23.97
C ALA A 658 -19.25 8.91 -23.41
N VAL A 659 -19.29 8.05 -22.39
CA VAL A 659 -20.52 7.75 -21.64
C VAL A 659 -21.00 9.01 -20.94
N GLN A 660 -22.32 9.26 -21.01
CA GLN A 660 -22.95 10.41 -20.38
C GLN A 660 -23.74 9.97 -19.16
N HIS A 661 -23.46 10.59 -18.02
CA HIS A 661 -24.05 10.27 -16.73
C HIS A 661 -24.99 11.38 -16.28
N PRO A 662 -26.31 11.12 -16.15
CA PRO A 662 -27.28 12.12 -15.69
C PRO A 662 -26.97 12.57 -14.25
N TRP A 663 -27.03 13.88 -14.01
CA TRP A 663 -26.57 14.49 -12.76
C TRP A 663 -27.39 15.74 -12.38
N LEU A 664 -27.66 15.90 -11.08
CA LEU A 664 -28.29 17.09 -10.52
C LEU A 664 -27.30 18.20 -10.15
N GLY A 665 -26.04 17.90 -9.83
CA GLY A 665 -25.14 18.90 -9.25
C GLY A 665 -25.42 19.22 -7.79
N ILE A 666 -25.62 18.18 -6.97
CA ILE A 666 -25.71 18.28 -5.51
C ILE A 666 -24.78 17.25 -4.84
N SER A 667 -24.38 17.55 -3.61
CA SER A 667 -24.07 16.54 -2.59
C SER A 667 -25.25 16.47 -1.62
N GLY A 668 -25.51 15.31 -1.01
CA GLY A 668 -26.64 15.17 -0.11
C GLY A 668 -26.68 13.86 0.68
N GLU A 669 -27.34 13.92 1.83
CA GLU A 669 -27.43 12.83 2.80
C GLU A 669 -28.85 12.24 2.87
N THR A 670 -28.96 11.02 3.38
CA THR A 670 -30.27 10.39 3.66
C THR A 670 -30.86 11.01 4.93
N LEU A 671 -31.93 11.79 4.80
CA LEU A 671 -32.62 12.36 5.94
C LEU A 671 -33.41 11.25 6.67
N THR A 672 -33.11 11.03 7.94
CA THR A 672 -33.88 10.16 8.83
C THR A 672 -34.79 10.99 9.77
N PRO A 673 -35.83 10.41 10.40
CA PRO A 673 -36.63 11.12 11.39
C PRO A 673 -35.80 11.63 12.58
N THR A 674 -34.74 10.91 12.95
CA THR A 674 -33.80 11.30 14.00
C THR A 674 -32.99 12.52 13.56
N THR A 675 -32.37 12.46 12.38
CA THR A 675 -31.60 13.56 11.79
C THR A 675 -32.45 14.82 11.62
N ALA A 676 -33.68 14.68 11.11
CA ALA A 676 -34.62 15.78 10.97
C ALA A 676 -34.94 16.46 12.31
N SER A 677 -35.17 15.67 13.37
CA SER A 677 -35.40 16.18 14.72
C SER A 677 -34.16 16.79 15.38
N GLN A 678 -32.95 16.37 15.00
CA GLN A 678 -31.69 16.91 15.52
C GLN A 678 -31.34 18.24 14.85
N LEU A 679 -31.50 18.34 13.52
CA LEU A 679 -31.23 19.55 12.75
C LEU A 679 -32.35 20.59 12.82
N GLY A 680 -33.53 20.24 13.36
CA GLY A 680 -34.69 21.14 13.42
C GLY A 680 -35.43 21.29 12.08
N ILE A 681 -35.23 20.34 11.16
CA ILE A 681 -35.88 20.31 9.85
C ILE A 681 -37.38 20.07 10.04
N ASN A 682 -38.17 21.03 9.60
CA ASN A 682 -39.64 20.97 9.66
C ASN A 682 -40.22 20.54 8.31
N GLY A 683 -41.36 19.85 8.33
CA GLY A 683 -42.13 19.49 7.11
C GLY A 683 -41.63 18.26 6.33
N ALA A 684 -40.46 17.72 6.66
CA ALA A 684 -39.94 16.45 6.12
C ALA A 684 -39.28 15.60 7.22
N ASN A 685 -39.63 14.31 7.27
CA ASN A 685 -39.05 13.33 8.20
C ASN A 685 -38.24 12.24 7.46
N SER A 686 -38.21 12.28 6.13
CA SER A 686 -37.51 11.33 5.25
C SER A 686 -37.28 11.96 3.88
N GLY A 687 -36.15 11.64 3.23
CA GLY A 687 -35.81 12.16 1.90
C GLY A 687 -34.31 12.29 1.72
N VAL A 688 -33.91 13.17 0.81
CA VAL A 688 -32.51 13.58 0.61
C VAL A 688 -32.32 15.00 1.11
N LEU A 689 -31.48 15.19 2.12
CA LEU A 689 -31.02 16.52 2.56
C LEU A 689 -29.94 16.99 1.58
N VAL A 690 -30.10 18.18 1.00
CA VAL A 690 -29.12 18.75 0.06
C VAL A 690 -28.07 19.52 0.86
N VAL A 691 -26.84 19.02 0.89
CA VAL A 691 -25.75 19.54 1.76
C VAL A 691 -24.80 20.47 1.00
N ASP A 692 -24.60 20.23 -0.30
CA ASP A 692 -23.90 21.14 -1.21
C ASP A 692 -24.64 21.22 -2.56
N VAL A 693 -24.54 22.35 -3.24
CA VAL A 693 -25.12 22.59 -4.56
C VAL A 693 -24.03 23.15 -5.47
N VAL A 694 -23.56 22.33 -6.41
CA VAL A 694 -22.39 22.65 -7.23
C VAL A 694 -22.61 23.92 -8.03
N ALA A 695 -21.73 24.91 -7.85
CA ALA A 695 -21.85 26.22 -8.47
C ALA A 695 -21.96 26.14 -10.00
N ASN A 696 -22.95 26.83 -10.57
CA ASN A 696 -23.34 26.75 -12.00
C ASN A 696 -23.83 25.36 -12.48
N GLY A 697 -23.97 24.38 -11.59
CA GLY A 697 -24.56 23.08 -11.86
C GLY A 697 -26.08 23.13 -12.11
N PRO A 698 -26.70 22.00 -12.48
CA PRO A 698 -28.14 21.95 -12.78
C PRO A 698 -29.04 22.39 -11.62
N ALA A 699 -28.74 21.93 -10.40
CA ALA A 699 -29.43 22.28 -9.16
C ALA A 699 -29.33 23.77 -8.83
N ALA A 700 -28.13 24.36 -8.94
CA ALA A 700 -27.93 25.80 -8.76
C ALA A 700 -28.78 26.62 -9.75
N LYS A 701 -28.81 26.20 -11.03
CA LYS A 701 -29.63 26.84 -12.08
C LYS A 701 -31.14 26.69 -11.85
N ALA A 702 -31.57 25.62 -11.18
CA ALA A 702 -32.95 25.40 -10.77
C ALA A 702 -33.32 26.09 -9.44
N GLY A 703 -32.35 26.69 -8.74
CA GLY A 703 -32.57 27.38 -7.46
C GLY A 703 -32.75 26.45 -6.26
N LEU A 704 -32.17 25.24 -6.30
CA LEU A 704 -31.95 24.45 -5.08
C LEU A 704 -30.97 25.18 -4.15
N GLN A 705 -31.13 24.98 -2.84
CA GLN A 705 -30.42 25.69 -1.78
C GLN A 705 -29.81 24.70 -0.78
N ALA A 706 -28.56 24.99 -0.39
CA ALA A 706 -27.86 24.39 0.74
C ALA A 706 -26.93 25.44 1.36
N SER A 707 -26.59 25.30 2.64
CA SER A 707 -25.66 26.20 3.35
C SER A 707 -24.19 25.74 3.27
N GLY A 708 -23.95 24.49 2.89
CA GLY A 708 -22.63 23.84 2.92
C GLY A 708 -22.36 23.04 4.20
N GLN A 709 -23.26 23.05 5.19
CA GLN A 709 -23.23 22.22 6.40
C GLN A 709 -24.68 21.81 6.77
N PRO A 710 -24.97 20.54 7.06
CA PRO A 710 -26.36 20.07 7.28
C PRO A 710 -27.15 20.90 8.31
N ASP A 711 -28.17 21.65 7.89
CA ASP A 711 -28.99 22.50 8.76
C ASP A 711 -30.49 22.60 8.38
N ALA A 712 -31.26 23.41 9.12
CA ALA A 712 -32.72 23.54 8.97
C ALA A 712 -33.18 24.35 7.75
N SER A 713 -32.28 25.07 7.08
CA SER A 713 -32.53 25.96 5.93
C SER A 713 -32.25 25.29 4.58
N ASP A 714 -31.50 24.19 4.59
CA ASP A 714 -31.23 23.32 3.44
C ASP A 714 -32.53 22.77 2.79
N ASP A 715 -32.45 22.49 1.50
CA ASP A 715 -33.52 21.79 0.79
C ASP A 715 -33.58 20.30 1.14
N VAL A 716 -34.79 19.78 1.37
CA VAL A 716 -35.04 18.34 1.46
C VAL A 716 -35.84 17.85 0.26
N ILE A 717 -35.21 17.06 -0.62
CA ILE A 717 -35.88 16.41 -1.74
C ILE A 717 -36.68 15.22 -1.20
N THR A 718 -38.00 15.27 -1.33
CA THR A 718 -38.94 14.24 -0.82
C THR A 718 -39.58 13.39 -1.92
N ALA A 719 -39.55 13.83 -3.18
CA ALA A 719 -39.97 13.05 -4.34
C ALA A 719 -39.35 13.55 -5.65
N VAL A 720 -39.30 12.70 -6.68
CA VAL A 720 -38.89 13.03 -8.05
C VAL A 720 -39.89 12.46 -9.06
N ASP A 721 -40.41 13.29 -9.96
CA ASP A 721 -41.48 12.96 -10.93
C ASP A 721 -42.69 12.24 -10.28
N GLY A 722 -42.99 12.58 -9.02
CA GLY A 722 -44.06 11.95 -8.21
C GLY A 722 -43.67 10.66 -7.47
N HIS A 723 -42.47 10.12 -7.68
CA HIS A 723 -41.94 8.97 -6.94
C HIS A 723 -41.37 9.46 -5.61
N ASN A 724 -41.92 9.01 -4.48
CA ASN A 724 -41.41 9.36 -3.15
C ASN A 724 -39.97 8.85 -2.97
N LEU A 725 -39.12 9.68 -2.38
CA LEU A 725 -37.72 9.37 -2.09
C LEU A 725 -37.50 9.25 -0.58
N THR A 726 -36.70 8.26 -0.19
CA THR A 726 -36.36 7.98 1.23
C THR A 726 -34.86 7.97 1.50
N THR A 727 -34.01 7.86 0.47
CA THR A 727 -32.55 7.81 0.58
C THR A 727 -31.87 8.52 -0.61
N ILE A 728 -30.61 8.92 -0.44
CA ILE A 728 -29.77 9.43 -1.55
C ILE A 728 -29.60 8.38 -2.65
N ASP A 729 -29.40 7.12 -2.28
CA ASP A 729 -29.30 5.98 -3.21
C ASP A 729 -30.51 5.87 -4.13
N ALA A 730 -31.73 6.04 -3.59
CA ALA A 730 -32.96 5.99 -4.38
C ALA A 730 -33.06 7.16 -5.38
N LEU A 731 -32.54 8.34 -5.02
CA LEU A 731 -32.44 9.47 -5.93
C LEU A 731 -31.42 9.19 -7.04
N THR A 732 -30.23 8.69 -6.71
CA THR A 732 -29.19 8.38 -7.70
C THR A 732 -29.62 7.26 -8.64
N GLN A 733 -30.20 6.17 -8.12
CA GLN A 733 -30.78 5.09 -8.93
C GLN A 733 -31.91 5.59 -9.84
N TYR A 734 -32.73 6.54 -9.38
CA TYR A 734 -33.75 7.15 -10.22
C TYR A 734 -33.12 7.98 -11.35
N LEU A 735 -32.10 8.78 -11.06
CA LEU A 735 -31.36 9.56 -12.05
C LEU A 735 -30.65 8.66 -13.08
N ASP A 736 -30.09 7.51 -12.66
CA ASP A 736 -29.47 6.51 -13.55
C ASP A 736 -30.44 5.98 -14.64
N THR A 737 -31.77 6.12 -14.47
CA THR A 737 -32.77 5.77 -15.52
C THR A 737 -32.99 6.85 -16.58
N LYS A 738 -32.41 8.04 -16.40
CA LYS A 738 -32.61 9.24 -17.23
C LYS A 738 -31.46 9.46 -18.20
N LYS A 739 -31.57 10.52 -19.00
CA LYS A 739 -30.52 11.01 -19.90
C LYS A 739 -30.10 12.42 -19.54
N VAL A 740 -28.89 12.79 -19.93
CA VAL A 740 -28.44 14.19 -19.90
C VAL A 740 -29.36 15.02 -20.79
N GLY A 741 -29.86 16.14 -20.27
CA GLY A 741 -30.87 16.99 -20.90
C GLY A 741 -32.32 16.66 -20.54
N ASP A 742 -32.61 15.53 -19.88
CA ASP A 742 -33.97 15.25 -19.40
C ASP A 742 -34.40 16.28 -18.34
N HIS A 743 -35.67 16.65 -18.33
CA HIS A 743 -36.26 17.46 -17.26
C HIS A 743 -36.88 16.56 -16.19
N VAL A 744 -36.51 16.77 -14.92
CA VAL A 744 -37.13 16.11 -13.75
C VAL A 744 -37.77 17.13 -12.83
N LYS A 745 -38.87 16.75 -12.19
CA LYS A 745 -39.66 17.57 -11.26
C LYS A 745 -39.46 17.07 -9.84
N LEU A 746 -38.67 17.80 -9.06
CA LEU A 746 -38.47 17.54 -7.64
C LEU A 746 -39.65 18.10 -6.83
N THR A 747 -40.00 17.40 -5.75
CA THR A 747 -40.82 17.91 -4.65
C THR A 747 -39.89 18.15 -3.47
N VAL A 748 -39.74 19.41 -3.10
CA VAL A 748 -38.73 19.86 -2.14
C VAL A 748 -39.42 20.47 -0.93
N VAL A 749 -38.91 20.20 0.28
CA VAL A 749 -39.29 20.92 1.49
C VAL A 749 -38.20 21.93 1.79
N ARG A 750 -38.60 23.20 1.92
CA ARG A 750 -37.73 24.34 2.25
C ARG A 750 -38.42 25.18 3.32
N ASN A 751 -37.75 25.48 4.43
CA ASN A 751 -38.32 26.25 5.54
C ASN A 751 -39.72 25.74 5.99
N GLY A 752 -39.91 24.41 6.05
CA GLY A 752 -41.18 23.78 6.40
C GLY A 752 -42.24 23.70 5.30
N GLN A 753 -42.05 24.32 4.14
CA GLN A 753 -43.03 24.38 3.05
C GLN A 753 -42.67 23.47 1.88
N LYS A 754 -43.66 22.76 1.31
CA LYS A 754 -43.49 21.96 0.09
C LYS A 754 -43.57 22.85 -1.15
N ILE A 755 -42.46 22.95 -1.87
CA ILE A 755 -42.32 23.58 -3.18
C ILE A 755 -42.04 22.52 -4.24
N SER A 756 -42.08 22.90 -5.52
CA SER A 756 -41.67 22.03 -6.63
C SER A 756 -40.65 22.73 -7.50
N VAL A 757 -39.56 22.03 -7.81
CA VAL A 757 -38.39 22.54 -8.51
C VAL A 757 -38.17 21.70 -9.77
N GLY A 758 -38.16 22.34 -10.94
CA GLY A 758 -37.85 21.67 -12.21
C GLY A 758 -36.36 21.77 -12.51
N VAL A 759 -35.68 20.64 -12.73
CA VAL A 759 -34.24 20.57 -13.01
C VAL A 759 -34.01 19.91 -14.37
N THR A 760 -33.19 20.53 -15.22
CA THR A 760 -32.71 19.93 -16.47
C THR A 760 -31.38 19.22 -16.19
N LEU A 761 -31.34 17.90 -16.29
CA LEU A 761 -30.17 17.11 -15.87
C LEU A 761 -28.92 17.44 -16.69
N GLY A 762 -27.81 17.67 -16.00
CA GLY A 762 -26.50 17.84 -16.61
C GLY A 762 -25.80 16.51 -16.85
N ASN A 763 -24.69 16.53 -17.59
CA ASN A 763 -23.71 15.46 -17.52
C ASN A 763 -22.93 15.59 -16.20
N PHE A 764 -22.58 14.48 -15.58
CA PHE A 764 -21.72 14.47 -14.38
C PHE A 764 -20.41 15.21 -14.65
N GLN A 765 -19.99 16.00 -13.66
CA GLN A 765 -18.68 16.61 -13.60
C GLN A 765 -18.08 16.23 -12.26
N ALA A 766 -16.92 15.56 -12.28
CA ALA A 766 -16.17 15.29 -11.06
C ALA A 766 -15.81 16.64 -10.41
N GLN A 767 -16.20 16.84 -9.15
CA GLN A 767 -15.71 17.99 -8.40
C GLN A 767 -14.18 17.85 -8.25
N PRO A 768 -13.39 18.92 -8.52
CA PRO A 768 -12.00 18.92 -8.10
C PRO A 768 -11.98 18.80 -6.58
N SER A 769 -11.25 17.80 -6.04
CA SER A 769 -11.18 17.54 -4.61
C SER A 769 -10.81 18.82 -3.85
N ALA A 770 -11.66 19.21 -2.89
CA ALA A 770 -11.43 20.38 -2.03
C ALA A 770 -10.39 20.05 -0.94
N THR A 771 -9.19 19.67 -1.36
CA THR A 771 -8.04 19.44 -0.49
C THR A 771 -7.31 20.77 -0.25
N PRO A 772 -7.07 21.18 1.02
CA PRO A 772 -6.14 22.25 1.36
C PRO A 772 -4.68 21.95 0.95
#